data_AF-A0A2A6BW06-F1
#
_entry.id   AF-A0A2A6BW06-F1
#
_cell.length_a   1.000
_cell.length_b   1.000
_cell.length_c   1.000
_cell.angle_alpha   90.00
_cell.angle_beta   90.00
_cell.angle_gamma   90.00
#
_symmetry.space_group_name_H-M   'P 1'
#
loop_
_entity.id
_entity.type
_entity.pdbx_description
1 polymer ?
#
loop_
_entity_poly.entity_id
_entity_poly.type
_entity_poly.pdbx_seq_one_letter_code
_entity_poly.pdbx_strand_id
1 'polypeptide(L)'
;MLNSKLSQKICQSTRITNPQAVRFVRARWERTYLKDLYHRRILGADPVISRSAYPNWVRGHHTSAFEWTPIKSSIDSTSSTFKDNEKSMQAIVDDLNAKIAKIREGGGEKARALHKKRGKMLARERIDALVDEGSSVLELSQLAGYEMYGNEEVPAGGVLTAIGQIAGRLCVIVANDATVKGGTYYPITVKKHLRAQQIAAENGLPCVYLVDSGGANLPRQADIFADDRHFGRIFYNQATMSGAGIPQLAVVMGSCTAGGAYVPAMSDQSIIVKKTSTVFLGGPPLVKAATGEEISAEALGGADLHCRESGVTDYYAHSDPHALHLARNAVAGMGSGLPEGPPPSRASEEPLHPPESIYGVVGTNLKNTYDVREVIARIVDGSRFDEFKPLYGETLVTGWAHLYGRQVGILANNGVLFAESAVKGTHFIELCAQRKVPLIFLQNITGFMVGRDAEAGGIAKHGAKLVTAVSCAAVPKITLLIGGSYGAGNYGMCGRAFGARFLFMWPNSRISVMGGEQAAMVLATVQEERRKKEGKEWSKEEDEKLRRPVMESFEKEGHPYFASARLWDDGVIDPKDSRKVLGLALEATMQRPVKKTDFGVFRIDRVKGKGDYHSLLRNYSAEISAFSHRLGAPEVDESEVVRALTTRSFLSRSDVEGGVEEPLPATDNGSDRESNEELIKKGSYLLKKSICGQLRHSFPQAPEEFIQVVSDYLLEDHIIGGVANLLGVDSVVRTGENPPSIESCASCVRALCAAIGENKTRLLTADYLMPQLYDVDLIDAFPLRSPLSVLEQIHKKNGATHVEPRLVRSTGIVSAQPVYVVSIYRDKKDVIGESAGETVEIAIDMAAREGLTRSWGLSSERLLLVGEKSNNAPKEFYEKENVKLADICDKGTDLSLDFDFDPEEEPLSMVEAAMRYKNDIESVVGKSYTRRLRHKFSRGTLARRSFRYLVKPKVYTVS
;
A
#
# COMPACT_ATOMS: atom_id res chain seq x y z
N MET A 1 -38.89 36.98 8.62
CA MET A 1 -39.21 36.39 7.31
C MET A 1 -37.92 36.34 6.49
N LEU A 2 -37.71 35.25 5.73
CA LEU A 2 -36.50 34.86 4.99
C LEU A 2 -35.37 34.22 5.84
N ASN A 3 -35.61 32.97 6.24
CA ASN A 3 -34.57 32.00 6.60
C ASN A 3 -35.05 30.59 6.22
N SER A 4 -35.04 30.24 4.92
CA SER A 4 -35.46 28.90 4.46
C SER A 4 -34.95 28.45 3.07
N LYS A 5 -33.83 28.95 2.53
CA LYS A 5 -33.38 28.57 1.17
C LYS A 5 -31.90 28.20 1.00
N LEU A 6 -31.21 27.71 2.02
CA LEU A 6 -29.81 27.29 1.89
C LEU A 6 -29.43 25.91 2.48
N SER A 7 -30.38 25.00 2.68
CA SER A 7 -30.12 23.65 3.24
C SER A 7 -30.48 22.46 2.34
N GLN A 8 -30.68 22.65 1.02
CA GLN A 8 -31.23 21.60 0.15
C GLN A 8 -30.34 21.19 -1.04
N LYS A 9 -29.00 21.18 -0.88
CA LYS A 9 -28.08 20.76 -1.97
C LYS A 9 -26.84 19.95 -1.56
N ILE A 10 -26.90 19.19 -0.47
CA ILE A 10 -25.89 18.18 -0.13
C ILE A 10 -26.60 16.89 0.29
N CYS A 11 -27.12 16.15 -0.70
CA CYS A 11 -27.43 14.70 -0.64
C CYS A 11 -28.07 14.25 -1.96
N GLN A 12 -27.33 14.37 -3.06
CA GLN A 12 -27.67 13.70 -4.33
C GLN A 12 -26.38 13.23 -4.99
N SER A 13 -25.72 12.26 -4.37
CA SER A 13 -24.65 11.49 -5.02
C SER A 13 -24.63 10.05 -4.55
N THR A 14 -25.73 9.35 -4.77
CA THR A 14 -25.72 7.89 -4.94
C THR A 14 -26.33 7.63 -6.30
N ARG A 15 -25.46 7.37 -7.29
CA ARG A 15 -25.88 6.82 -8.58
C ARG A 15 -26.37 5.39 -8.32
N ILE A 16 -27.64 5.25 -7.98
CA ILE A 16 -28.35 4.00 -8.17
C ILE A 16 -28.61 3.93 -9.68
N THR A 17 -27.93 3.02 -10.36
CA THR A 17 -28.24 2.62 -11.73
C THR A 17 -29.72 2.25 -11.79
N ASN A 18 -30.49 3.04 -12.54
CA ASN A 18 -31.94 2.95 -12.67
C ASN A 18 -32.34 1.83 -13.65
N PRO A 19 -33.04 0.75 -13.23
CA PRO A 19 -33.68 -0.18 -14.15
C PRO A 19 -35.21 -0.02 -14.00
N GLN A 20 -35.82 0.90 -14.75
CA GLN A 20 -37.27 1.21 -14.64
C GLN A 20 -38.21 0.14 -15.24
N ALA A 21 -37.70 -1.04 -15.60
CA ALA A 21 -38.44 -2.18 -16.14
C ALA A 21 -37.46 -3.31 -16.53
N VAL A 22 -37.75 -4.57 -16.16
CA VAL A 22 -36.98 -5.76 -16.63
C VAL A 22 -37.94 -6.88 -17.07
N ARG A 23 -37.69 -7.47 -18.26
CA ARG A 23 -38.52 -8.53 -18.89
C ARG A 23 -38.50 -9.82 -18.07
N PHE A 24 -39.68 -10.43 -17.87
CA PHE A 24 -39.79 -11.74 -17.23
C PHE A 24 -39.03 -12.79 -18.04
N VAL A 25 -38.30 -13.64 -17.33
CA VAL A 25 -37.73 -14.92 -17.76
C VAL A 25 -37.20 -14.93 -19.20
N ARG A 26 -35.92 -14.57 -19.33
CA ARG A 26 -35.08 -15.32 -20.27
C ARG A 26 -34.91 -16.71 -19.69
N ALA A 27 -35.51 -17.69 -20.36
CA ALA A 27 -35.28 -19.11 -20.10
C ALA A 27 -33.79 -19.35 -19.77
N ARG A 28 -33.53 -20.29 -18.85
CA ARG A 28 -32.23 -20.76 -18.32
C ARG A 28 -31.16 -21.12 -19.40
N TRP A 29 -31.42 -20.86 -20.68
CA TRP A 29 -30.56 -20.98 -21.85
C TRP A 29 -29.77 -19.71 -22.27
N GLU A 30 -30.15 -18.48 -21.89
CA GLU A 30 -29.47 -17.26 -22.38
C GLU A 30 -28.49 -16.58 -21.39
N ARG A 31 -28.20 -17.21 -20.25
CA ARG A 31 -27.39 -16.61 -19.17
C ARG A 31 -25.87 -16.65 -19.32
N THR A 32 -25.33 -17.38 -20.29
CA THR A 32 -23.86 -17.58 -20.41
C THR A 32 -23.19 -16.82 -21.55
N TYR A 33 -23.85 -15.83 -22.17
CA TYR A 33 -23.25 -15.05 -23.27
C TYR A 33 -22.87 -13.60 -22.92
N LEU A 34 -23.37 -13.03 -21.80
CA LEU A 34 -23.11 -11.63 -21.43
C LEU A 34 -22.17 -11.44 -20.23
N LYS A 35 -21.72 -12.50 -19.56
CA LYS A 35 -20.66 -12.40 -18.53
C LYS A 35 -19.23 -12.44 -19.10
N ASP A 36 -19.05 -12.93 -20.34
CA ASP A 36 -17.72 -13.02 -20.98
C ASP A 36 -17.39 -11.84 -21.92
N LEU A 37 -18.38 -11.00 -22.27
CA LEU A 37 -18.18 -9.82 -23.12
C LEU A 37 -17.91 -8.53 -22.34
N TYR A 38 -18.07 -8.53 -21.02
CA TYR A 38 -17.81 -7.36 -20.16
C TYR A 38 -16.33 -7.20 -19.76
N HIS A 39 -15.48 -8.21 -20.00
CA HIS A 39 -14.07 -8.18 -19.61
C HIS A 39 -13.04 -7.99 -20.74
N ARG A 40 -13.45 -7.82 -22.01
CA ARG A 40 -12.49 -7.73 -23.13
C ARG A 40 -12.76 -6.68 -24.21
N ARG A 41 -13.51 -5.61 -23.94
CA ARG A 41 -13.74 -4.56 -24.98
C ARG A 41 -13.91 -3.13 -24.46
N ILE A 42 -13.04 -2.68 -23.56
CA ILE A 42 -12.77 -1.25 -23.33
C ILE A 42 -11.25 -1.02 -23.36
N LEU A 43 -10.65 -1.26 -24.52
CA LEU A 43 -9.39 -0.68 -24.97
C LEU A 43 -9.55 -0.38 -26.47
N GLY A 44 -9.85 0.88 -26.79
CA GLY A 44 -9.48 1.58 -28.03
C GLY A 44 -10.12 1.16 -29.35
N ALA A 45 -11.15 1.90 -29.79
CA ALA A 45 -11.21 2.53 -31.12
C ALA A 45 -12.48 3.41 -31.22
N ASP A 46 -12.28 4.72 -31.33
CA ASP A 46 -13.27 5.72 -31.79
C ASP A 46 -13.57 5.48 -33.29
N PRO A 47 -14.76 5.85 -33.82
CA PRO A 47 -14.92 7.25 -34.23
C PRO A 47 -16.33 7.84 -34.08
N VAL A 48 -16.35 9.10 -33.63
CA VAL A 48 -17.18 10.23 -34.11
C VAL A 48 -18.70 10.02 -34.09
N ILE A 49 -19.39 10.69 -33.15
CA ILE A 49 -20.59 11.53 -33.42
C ILE A 49 -20.88 12.44 -32.20
N SER A 50 -20.87 13.74 -32.49
CA SER A 50 -21.64 14.87 -31.93
C SER A 50 -21.72 15.09 -30.40
N ARG A 51 -21.03 16.16 -29.95
CA ARG A 51 -21.32 16.89 -28.71
C ARG A 51 -22.56 17.78 -28.92
N SER A 52 -23.55 17.69 -28.04
CA SER A 52 -24.22 18.87 -27.45
C SER A 52 -25.29 18.46 -26.43
N ALA A 53 -25.06 18.79 -25.15
CA ALA A 53 -26.06 19.19 -24.15
C ALA A 53 -25.56 18.94 -22.70
N TYR A 54 -24.43 19.56 -22.32
CA TYR A 54 -24.16 19.83 -20.90
C TYR A 54 -23.50 21.22 -20.81
N PRO A 55 -23.95 22.09 -19.89
CA PRO A 55 -23.47 23.47 -19.81
C PRO A 55 -22.00 23.49 -19.37
N ASN A 56 -21.20 24.13 -20.22
CA ASN A 56 -19.77 24.37 -20.07
C ASN A 56 -19.45 25.23 -18.85
N TRP A 57 -18.85 24.64 -17.81
CA TRP A 57 -17.84 25.33 -16.99
C TRP A 57 -16.66 24.37 -16.87
N VAL A 58 -15.45 24.87 -17.14
CA VAL A 58 -14.18 24.12 -17.24
C VAL A 58 -13.91 23.38 -18.57
N ARG A 59 -13.90 24.11 -19.69
CA ARG A 59 -13.00 23.80 -20.80
C ARG A 59 -12.40 25.06 -21.40
N GLY A 60 -11.08 25.11 -21.37
CA GLY A 60 -10.22 26.21 -21.80
C GLY A 60 -9.22 26.43 -20.67
N HIS A 61 -8.00 25.91 -20.71
CA HIS A 61 -7.02 26.10 -21.77
C HIS A 61 -6.01 24.94 -21.77
N HIS A 62 -5.51 24.62 -22.97
CA HIS A 62 -4.35 23.78 -23.28
C HIS A 62 -4.34 22.32 -22.83
N THR A 63 -4.29 21.45 -23.83
CA THR A 63 -3.65 20.14 -23.78
C THR A 63 -2.16 20.30 -23.42
N SER A 64 -1.85 20.40 -22.13
CA SER A 64 -0.61 19.88 -21.56
C SER A 64 -1.00 18.67 -20.71
N ALA A 65 -0.18 17.63 -20.69
CA ALA A 65 -0.36 16.50 -19.79
C ALA A 65 -0.56 16.99 -18.35
N PHE A 66 -1.29 16.24 -17.52
CA PHE A 66 -1.45 16.51 -16.09
C PHE A 66 -0.08 16.70 -15.43
N GLU A 67 0.39 17.94 -15.29
CA GLU A 67 1.64 18.28 -14.60
C GLU A 67 1.32 18.85 -13.22
N TRP A 68 2.07 18.41 -12.21
CA TRP A 68 2.05 19.00 -10.88
C TRP A 68 2.40 20.48 -10.95
N THR A 69 1.76 21.30 -10.13
CA THR A 69 1.96 22.75 -10.17
C THR A 69 3.34 23.12 -9.58
N PRO A 70 4.09 24.04 -10.22
CA PRO A 70 5.28 24.61 -9.61
C PRO A 70 4.95 25.35 -8.31
N ILE A 71 5.82 25.22 -7.30
CA ILE A 71 5.76 26.03 -6.09
C ILE A 71 6.03 27.49 -6.50
N LYS A 72 5.10 28.38 -6.16
CA LYS A 72 5.32 29.82 -6.33
C LYS A 72 6.07 30.34 -5.12
N SER A 73 7.32 30.76 -5.32
CA SER A 73 8.10 31.39 -4.24
C SER A 73 7.44 32.70 -3.79
N SER A 74 7.36 32.87 -2.47
CA SER A 74 6.87 34.06 -1.78
C SER A 74 8.00 34.97 -1.29
N ILE A 75 9.25 34.55 -1.52
CA ILE A 75 10.45 35.20 -0.98
C ILE A 75 10.80 36.44 -1.80
N ASP A 76 10.89 37.58 -1.11
CA ASP A 76 11.43 38.82 -1.66
C ASP A 76 12.96 38.87 -1.48
N SER A 77 13.68 38.58 -2.57
CA SER A 77 15.15 38.66 -2.63
C SER A 77 15.74 40.05 -2.37
N THR A 78 14.91 41.11 -2.43
CA THR A 78 15.37 42.49 -2.18
C THR A 78 15.26 42.90 -0.72
N SER A 79 14.52 42.14 0.09
CA SER A 79 14.29 42.40 1.51
C SER A 79 15.58 42.37 2.34
N SER A 80 15.59 43.12 3.45
CA SER A 80 16.75 43.13 4.37
C SER A 80 16.99 41.75 4.98
N THR A 81 15.93 41.06 5.40
CA THR A 81 16.02 39.70 5.98
C THR A 81 16.68 38.71 5.03
N PHE A 82 16.33 38.75 3.74
CA PHE A 82 16.95 37.87 2.74
C PHE A 82 18.45 38.14 2.61
N LYS A 83 18.85 39.42 2.52
CA LYS A 83 20.26 39.81 2.39
C LYS A 83 21.08 39.47 3.65
N ASP A 84 20.50 39.62 4.83
CA ASP A 84 21.15 39.26 6.09
C ASP A 84 21.32 37.74 6.22
N ASN A 85 20.30 36.96 5.83
CA ASN A 85 20.39 35.50 5.74
C ASN A 85 21.45 35.05 4.73
N GLU A 86 21.47 35.66 3.55
CA GLU A 86 22.43 35.36 2.50
C GLU A 86 23.86 35.63 2.96
N LYS A 87 24.11 36.83 3.51
CA LYS A 87 25.42 37.22 4.04
C LYS A 87 25.89 36.29 5.17
N SER A 88 25.00 35.94 6.10
CA SER A 88 25.36 35.07 7.22
C SER A 88 25.62 33.63 6.79
N MET A 89 24.85 33.10 5.84
CA MET A 89 25.09 31.78 5.26
C MET A 89 26.38 31.75 4.45
N GLN A 90 26.63 32.77 3.62
CA GLN A 90 27.85 32.88 2.83
C GLN A 90 29.10 32.84 3.72
N ALA A 91 29.09 33.55 4.86
CA ALA A 91 30.22 33.57 5.79
C ALA A 91 30.58 32.17 6.33
N ILE A 92 29.59 31.34 6.68
CA ILE A 92 29.86 29.98 7.17
C ILE A 92 30.19 28.99 6.04
N VAL A 93 29.70 29.24 4.82
CA VAL A 93 30.10 28.49 3.61
C VAL A 93 31.56 28.80 3.26
N ASP A 94 31.98 30.06 3.38
CA ASP A 94 33.37 30.47 3.16
C ASP A 94 34.31 29.82 4.18
N ASP A 95 33.91 29.76 5.45
CA ASP A 95 34.65 29.01 6.49
C ASP A 95 34.74 27.51 6.18
N LEU A 96 33.64 26.88 5.75
CA LEU A 96 33.63 25.48 5.32
C LEU A 96 34.61 25.26 4.16
N ASN A 97 34.56 26.11 3.14
CA ASN A 97 35.42 26.03 1.97
C ASN A 97 36.90 26.20 2.35
N ALA A 98 37.23 27.12 3.25
CA ALA A 98 38.58 27.31 3.77
C ALA A 98 39.10 26.06 4.51
N LYS A 99 38.27 25.45 5.36
CA LYS A 99 38.62 24.21 6.07
C LYS A 99 38.81 23.03 5.12
N ILE A 100 37.91 22.87 4.14
CA ILE A 100 38.06 21.84 3.10
C ILE A 100 39.33 22.07 2.29
N ALA A 101 39.64 23.31 1.90
CA ALA A 101 40.86 23.64 1.18
C ALA A 101 42.12 23.19 1.95
N LYS A 102 42.20 23.49 3.26
CA LYS A 102 43.28 23.00 4.12
C LYS A 102 43.33 21.47 4.18
N ILE A 103 42.18 20.81 4.31
CA ILE A 103 42.11 19.34 4.35
C ILE A 103 42.58 18.70 3.03
N ARG A 104 42.34 19.35 1.89
CA ARG A 104 42.79 18.88 0.57
C ARG A 104 44.32 18.87 0.43
N GLU A 105 45.05 19.56 1.31
CA GLU A 105 46.51 19.52 1.35
C GLU A 105 47.08 18.22 1.95
N GLY A 106 46.24 17.34 2.52
CA GLY A 106 46.68 16.06 3.08
C GLY A 106 47.70 16.26 4.21
N GLY A 107 48.84 15.57 4.15
CA GLY A 107 49.94 15.73 5.11
C GLY A 107 50.74 17.04 5.01
N GLY A 108 50.28 18.01 4.22
CA GLY A 108 50.95 19.28 3.96
C GLY A 108 52.03 19.19 2.88
N GLU A 109 52.56 20.35 2.49
CA GLU A 109 53.47 20.50 1.34
C GLU A 109 54.72 19.61 1.43
N LYS A 110 55.37 19.55 2.61
CA LYS A 110 56.58 18.73 2.83
C LYS A 110 56.32 17.25 2.58
N ALA A 111 55.21 16.71 3.10
CA ALA A 111 54.86 15.30 2.92
C ALA A 111 54.49 15.00 1.46
N ARG A 112 53.75 15.90 0.80
CA ARG A 112 53.41 15.79 -0.63
C ARG A 112 54.65 15.81 -1.52
N ALA A 113 55.60 16.71 -1.27
CA ALA A 113 56.85 16.78 -2.02
C ALA A 113 57.69 15.51 -1.84
N LEU A 114 57.78 14.97 -0.62
CA LEU A 114 58.46 13.70 -0.35
C LEU A 114 57.78 12.53 -1.07
N HIS A 115 56.44 12.50 -1.09
CA HIS A 115 55.67 11.46 -1.80
C HIS A 115 55.91 11.52 -3.30
N LYS A 116 55.85 12.71 -3.91
CA LYS A 116 56.14 12.92 -5.34
C LYS A 116 57.58 12.60 -5.72
N LYS A 117 58.56 12.89 -4.84
CA LYS A 117 59.98 12.54 -5.05
C LYS A 117 60.19 11.02 -5.20
N ARG A 118 59.28 10.20 -4.66
CA ARG A 118 59.26 8.73 -4.83
C ARG A 118 58.63 8.28 -6.15
N GLY A 119 58.23 9.20 -7.03
CA GLY A 119 57.60 8.90 -8.32
C GLY A 119 56.12 8.52 -8.21
N LYS A 120 55.46 8.82 -7.09
CA LYS A 120 54.08 8.43 -6.79
C LYS A 120 53.10 9.59 -7.00
N MET A 121 51.90 9.28 -7.47
CA MET A 121 50.79 10.23 -7.55
C MET A 121 50.16 10.42 -6.17
N LEU A 122 49.63 11.62 -5.89
CA LEU A 122 48.84 11.86 -4.68
C LEU A 122 47.50 11.14 -4.73
N ALA A 123 46.89 10.86 -3.57
CA ALA A 123 45.62 10.13 -3.52
C ALA A 123 44.50 10.79 -4.35
N ARG A 124 44.37 12.14 -4.29
CA ARG A 124 43.40 12.88 -5.11
C ARG A 124 43.72 12.82 -6.60
N GLU A 125 45.00 12.99 -6.97
CA GLU A 125 45.45 12.87 -8.37
C GLU A 125 45.16 11.48 -8.94
N ARG A 126 45.26 10.42 -8.10
CA ARG A 126 44.90 9.05 -8.50
C ARG A 126 43.40 8.89 -8.73
N ILE A 127 42.55 9.47 -7.88
CA ILE A 127 41.09 9.46 -8.06
C ILE A 127 40.73 10.21 -9.35
N ASP A 128 41.24 11.42 -9.54
CA ASP A 128 40.95 12.26 -10.71
C ASP A 128 41.36 11.57 -12.03
N ALA A 129 42.49 10.84 -12.03
CA ALA A 129 42.94 10.07 -13.19
C ALA A 129 42.21 8.73 -13.39
N LEU A 130 41.55 8.21 -12.35
CA LEU A 130 40.82 6.94 -12.40
C LEU A 130 39.41 7.11 -12.97
N VAL A 131 38.72 8.18 -12.57
CA VAL A 131 37.33 8.45 -12.97
C VAL A 131 37.23 8.88 -14.43
N ASP A 132 36.04 8.74 -15.01
CA ASP A 132 35.77 9.14 -16.39
C ASP A 132 35.85 10.66 -16.56
N GLU A 133 36.45 11.09 -17.66
CA GLU A 133 36.58 12.51 -17.98
C GLU A 133 35.21 13.19 -18.07
N GLY A 134 35.07 14.34 -17.40
CA GLY A 134 33.81 15.09 -17.33
C GLY A 134 32.75 14.49 -16.38
N SER A 135 33.01 13.32 -15.76
CA SER A 135 32.10 12.75 -14.77
C SER A 135 32.17 13.49 -13.43
N SER A 136 31.08 13.47 -12.67
CA SER A 136 31.05 14.04 -11.33
C SER A 136 31.54 13.04 -10.28
N VAL A 137 32.30 13.53 -9.31
CA VAL A 137 32.76 12.75 -8.15
C VAL A 137 32.07 13.25 -6.89
N LEU A 138 31.44 12.32 -6.16
CA LEU A 138 30.87 12.58 -4.84
C LEU A 138 31.85 12.13 -3.76
N GLU A 139 32.63 13.06 -3.21
CA GLU A 139 33.51 12.78 -2.07
C GLU A 139 32.71 12.69 -0.76
N LEU A 140 33.07 11.73 0.10
CA LEU A 140 32.36 11.43 1.34
C LEU A 140 33.23 11.76 2.57
N SER A 141 32.59 12.34 3.58
CA SER A 141 33.14 12.64 4.92
C SER A 141 34.50 13.36 4.87
N GLN A 142 34.55 14.48 4.14
CA GLN A 142 35.76 15.29 3.98
C GLN A 142 36.36 15.74 5.32
N LEU A 143 35.51 16.05 6.30
CA LEU A 143 35.92 16.54 7.63
C LEU A 143 36.31 15.43 8.61
N ALA A 144 36.32 14.16 8.21
CA ALA A 144 36.65 13.04 9.09
C ALA A 144 37.96 13.30 9.87
N GLY A 145 37.95 13.10 11.18
CA GLY A 145 39.11 13.31 12.05
C GLY A 145 39.43 14.76 12.41
N TYR A 146 38.68 15.75 11.90
CA TYR A 146 38.87 17.17 12.21
C TYR A 146 38.79 17.43 13.73
N GLU A 147 39.86 17.98 14.29
CA GLU A 147 40.01 18.31 15.73
C GLU A 147 39.71 17.15 16.70
N MET A 148 39.88 15.88 16.27
CA MET A 148 39.58 14.71 17.11
C MET A 148 40.75 14.22 17.97
N TYR A 149 41.99 14.39 17.50
CA TYR A 149 43.16 13.71 18.08
C TYR A 149 44.12 14.68 18.79
N GLY A 150 43.57 15.69 19.46
CA GLY A 150 44.35 16.72 20.15
C GLY A 150 45.22 17.49 19.16
N ASN A 151 46.53 17.42 19.33
CA ASN A 151 47.50 18.13 18.47
C ASN A 151 47.83 17.38 17.17
N GLU A 152 47.33 16.14 17.00
CA GLU A 152 47.54 15.38 15.78
C GLU A 152 46.49 15.73 14.72
N GLU A 153 46.93 16.36 13.62
CA GLU A 153 46.08 16.54 12.45
C GLU A 153 46.04 15.25 11.61
N VAL A 154 44.82 14.79 11.30
CA VAL A 154 44.55 13.62 10.44
C VAL A 154 43.51 14.01 9.38
N PRO A 155 43.90 14.84 8.38
CA PRO A 155 42.96 15.36 7.38
C PRO A 155 42.21 14.26 6.65
N ALA A 156 40.89 14.44 6.50
CA ALA A 156 39.97 13.46 5.92
C ALA A 156 40.04 12.05 6.54
N GLY A 157 40.60 11.90 7.75
CA GLY A 157 40.83 10.62 8.40
C GLY A 157 41.96 9.80 7.76
N GLY A 158 42.83 10.39 6.93
CA GLY A 158 43.93 9.68 6.25
C GLY A 158 43.48 8.76 5.12
N VAL A 159 42.20 8.80 4.75
CA VAL A 159 41.62 8.03 3.65
C VAL A 159 40.56 8.86 2.93
N LEU A 160 40.64 8.89 1.61
CA LEU A 160 39.64 9.50 0.74
C LEU A 160 38.64 8.43 0.34
N THR A 161 37.35 8.75 0.45
CA THR A 161 36.26 7.87 0.03
C THR A 161 35.38 8.65 -0.91
N ALA A 162 35.07 8.10 -2.08
CA ALA A 162 34.28 8.79 -3.09
C ALA A 162 33.41 7.82 -3.88
N ILE A 163 32.40 8.35 -4.55
CA ILE A 163 31.68 7.66 -5.62
C ILE A 163 31.98 8.38 -6.93
N GLY A 164 32.41 7.63 -7.93
CA GLY A 164 32.74 8.18 -9.25
C GLY A 164 32.45 7.16 -10.34
N GLN A 165 32.31 7.64 -11.57
CA GLN A 165 32.13 6.78 -12.73
C GLN A 165 33.49 6.32 -13.25
N ILE A 166 33.66 5.01 -13.48
CA ILE A 166 34.86 4.39 -14.04
C ILE A 166 34.40 3.48 -15.17
N ALA A 167 34.84 3.78 -16.39
CA ALA A 167 34.45 3.04 -17.60
C ALA A 167 32.92 2.89 -17.73
N GLY A 168 32.18 3.97 -17.46
CA GLY A 168 30.72 4.01 -17.53
C GLY A 168 30.00 3.48 -16.28
N ARG A 169 30.70 2.93 -15.29
CA ARG A 169 30.11 2.30 -14.10
C ARG A 169 30.36 3.10 -12.82
N LEU A 170 29.32 3.29 -11.99
CA LEU A 170 29.49 3.90 -10.68
C LEU A 170 30.21 2.95 -9.72
N CYS A 171 31.30 3.41 -9.13
CA CYS A 171 32.11 2.65 -8.18
C CYS A 171 32.34 3.45 -6.90
N VAL A 172 32.43 2.73 -5.77
CA VAL A 172 32.98 3.29 -4.53
C VAL A 172 34.50 3.20 -4.61
N ILE A 173 35.17 4.31 -4.40
CA ILE A 173 36.62 4.43 -4.41
C ILE A 173 37.09 4.70 -2.98
N VAL A 174 38.07 3.93 -2.51
CA VAL A 174 38.71 4.12 -1.21
C VAL A 174 40.22 4.26 -1.42
N ALA A 175 40.76 5.45 -1.23
CA ALA A 175 42.16 5.76 -1.50
C ALA A 175 42.88 6.22 -0.23
N ASN A 176 43.90 5.48 0.20
CA ASN A 176 44.71 5.91 1.34
C ASN A 176 45.57 7.13 0.97
N ASP A 177 45.60 8.12 1.86
CA ASP A 177 46.51 9.25 1.71
C ASP A 177 47.80 8.99 2.51
N ALA A 178 48.80 8.43 1.83
CA ALA A 178 50.10 8.14 2.41
C ALA A 178 50.84 9.39 2.94
N THR A 179 50.42 10.60 2.55
CA THR A 179 51.01 11.83 3.08
C THR A 179 50.54 12.10 4.51
N VAL A 180 49.35 11.64 4.89
CA VAL A 180 48.78 11.82 6.23
C VAL A 180 49.28 10.70 7.14
N LYS A 181 50.27 10.99 8.00
CA LYS A 181 50.83 10.04 8.98
C LYS A 181 51.23 8.69 8.35
N GLY A 182 51.74 8.71 7.12
CA GLY A 182 52.13 7.50 6.38
C GLY A 182 50.96 6.64 5.90
N GLY A 183 49.75 7.19 5.83
CA GLY A 183 48.52 6.47 5.50
C GLY A 183 48.09 5.47 6.59
N THR A 184 48.53 5.69 7.83
CA THR A 184 48.19 4.79 8.94
C THR A 184 46.73 4.90 9.34
N TYR A 185 46.12 3.76 9.72
CA TYR A 185 44.73 3.73 10.15
C TYR A 185 44.61 4.24 11.59
N TYR A 186 43.91 5.36 11.75
CA TYR A 186 43.35 5.83 13.02
C TYR A 186 41.96 5.20 13.22
N PRO A 187 41.38 5.27 14.45
CA PRO A 187 40.01 4.79 14.68
C PRO A 187 39.00 5.37 13.67
N ILE A 188 39.14 6.66 13.32
CA ILE A 188 38.26 7.31 12.34
C ILE A 188 38.49 6.82 10.91
N THR A 189 39.72 6.44 10.55
CA THR A 189 40.06 5.86 9.25
C THR A 189 39.32 4.54 9.05
N VAL A 190 39.31 3.69 10.09
CA VAL A 190 38.55 2.42 10.08
C VAL A 190 37.07 2.69 9.88
N LYS A 191 36.49 3.58 10.70
CA LYS A 191 35.08 3.93 10.61
C LYS A 191 34.69 4.47 9.22
N LYS A 192 35.56 5.29 8.61
CA LYS A 192 35.36 5.85 7.27
C LYS A 192 35.45 4.81 6.17
N HIS A 193 36.43 3.91 6.23
CA HIS A 193 36.52 2.78 5.31
C HIS A 193 35.27 1.88 5.41
N LEU A 194 34.86 1.52 6.62
CA LEU A 194 33.67 0.70 6.85
C LEU A 194 32.39 1.38 6.36
N ARG A 195 32.28 2.71 6.50
CA ARG A 195 31.14 3.46 5.96
C ARG A 195 31.10 3.43 4.43
N ALA A 196 32.23 3.55 3.75
CA ALA A 196 32.31 3.41 2.30
C ALA A 196 31.88 2.01 1.83
N GLN A 197 32.32 0.95 2.52
CA GLN A 197 31.87 -0.42 2.23
C GLN A 197 30.39 -0.64 2.52
N GLN A 198 29.85 -0.01 3.57
CA GLN A 198 28.42 -0.06 3.85
C GLN A 198 27.62 0.56 2.70
N ILE A 199 28.05 1.73 2.20
CA ILE A 199 27.43 2.38 1.04
C ILE A 199 27.54 1.49 -0.21
N ALA A 200 28.69 0.86 -0.44
CA ALA A 200 28.88 -0.08 -1.54
C ALA A 200 27.92 -1.28 -1.44
N ALA A 201 27.87 -1.92 -0.27
CA ALA A 201 27.04 -3.10 -0.02
C ALA A 201 25.54 -2.81 -0.14
N GLU A 202 25.07 -1.69 0.43
CA GLU A 202 23.66 -1.32 0.40
C GLU A 202 23.20 -0.99 -1.02
N ASN A 203 24.05 -0.33 -1.81
CA ASN A 203 23.70 0.17 -3.13
C ASN A 203 24.16 -0.74 -4.29
N GLY A 204 24.99 -1.75 -4.05
CA GLY A 204 25.48 -2.67 -5.08
C GLY A 204 26.59 -2.09 -5.95
N LEU A 205 27.41 -1.20 -5.39
CA LEU A 205 28.48 -0.53 -6.12
C LEU A 205 29.79 -1.34 -6.02
N PRO A 206 30.49 -1.62 -7.13
CA PRO A 206 31.85 -2.18 -7.08
C PRO A 206 32.77 -1.31 -6.24
N CYS A 207 33.72 -1.94 -5.56
CA CYS A 207 34.71 -1.26 -4.74
C CYS A 207 36.07 -1.23 -5.44
N VAL A 208 36.70 -0.05 -5.50
CA VAL A 208 38.07 0.13 -5.97
C VAL A 208 38.93 0.69 -4.83
N TYR A 209 39.86 -0.12 -4.32
CA TYR A 209 40.75 0.22 -3.22
C TYR A 209 42.11 0.66 -3.76
N LEU A 210 42.45 1.95 -3.64
CA LEU A 210 43.79 2.48 -3.95
C LEU A 210 44.65 2.42 -2.69
N VAL A 211 45.34 1.29 -2.52
CA VAL A 211 46.01 0.91 -1.27
C VAL A 211 47.40 1.50 -1.18
N ASP A 212 47.64 2.28 -0.13
CA ASP A 212 48.93 2.93 0.15
C ASP A 212 49.01 3.29 1.64
N SER A 213 49.18 2.27 2.50
CA SER A 213 49.05 2.40 3.95
C SER A 213 50.22 1.76 4.71
N GLY A 214 50.80 2.53 5.64
CA GLY A 214 51.84 2.05 6.56
C GLY A 214 51.36 1.12 7.68
N GLY A 215 50.07 0.75 7.74
CA GLY A 215 49.49 -0.12 8.77
C GLY A 215 48.58 0.62 9.75
N ALA A 216 48.45 0.12 10.98
CA ALA A 216 47.60 0.73 12.02
C ALA A 216 48.37 1.76 12.88
N ASN A 217 47.66 2.75 13.43
CA ASN A 217 48.21 3.65 14.45
C ASN A 217 48.41 2.88 15.76
N LEU A 218 49.62 2.34 15.98
CA LEU A 218 49.94 1.46 17.11
C LEU A 218 49.57 2.02 18.50
N PRO A 219 49.75 3.32 18.81
CA PRO A 219 49.34 3.87 20.10
C PRO A 219 47.84 3.76 20.40
N ARG A 220 47.00 3.62 19.35
CA ARG A 220 45.53 3.53 19.44
C ARG A 220 45.00 2.16 19.01
N GLN A 221 45.85 1.13 19.03
CA GLN A 221 45.49 -0.19 18.49
C GLN A 221 44.22 -0.79 19.12
N ALA A 222 43.94 -0.50 20.40
CA ALA A 222 42.74 -0.99 21.10
C ALA A 222 41.44 -0.54 20.41
N ASP A 223 41.42 0.69 19.88
CA ASP A 223 40.29 1.30 19.17
C ASP A 223 40.32 1.03 17.65
N ILE A 224 41.21 0.13 17.20
CA ILE A 224 41.42 -0.17 15.78
C ILE A 224 41.32 -1.67 15.49
N PHE A 225 41.67 -2.56 16.42
CA PHE A 225 41.89 -3.97 16.09
C PHE A 225 40.75 -4.92 16.49
N ALA A 226 40.33 -4.90 17.76
CA ALA A 226 39.65 -6.06 18.35
C ALA A 226 38.12 -6.13 18.19
N ASP A 227 37.40 -5.01 18.09
CA ASP A 227 35.94 -4.97 18.16
C ASP A 227 35.24 -5.30 16.83
N ASP A 228 33.92 -5.50 16.85
CA ASP A 228 33.13 -5.95 15.69
C ASP A 228 33.14 -4.96 14.49
N ARG A 229 33.32 -3.67 14.78
CA ARG A 229 33.41 -2.56 13.81
C ARG A 229 34.83 -2.00 13.71
N HIS A 230 35.84 -2.81 14.05
CA HIS A 230 37.26 -2.47 13.90
C HIS A 230 37.84 -3.02 12.59
N PHE A 231 39.15 -2.91 12.40
CA PHE A 231 39.86 -3.10 11.13
C PHE A 231 39.56 -4.45 10.45
N GLY A 232 39.41 -5.53 11.22
CA GLY A 232 39.05 -6.86 10.69
C GLY A 232 37.71 -6.90 9.94
N ARG A 233 36.79 -5.97 10.24
CA ARG A 233 35.49 -5.88 9.57
C ARG A 233 35.61 -5.50 8.10
N ILE A 234 36.71 -4.85 7.69
CA ILE A 234 36.99 -4.51 6.29
C ILE A 234 37.04 -5.80 5.45
N PHE A 235 37.73 -6.82 5.94
CA PHE A 235 37.91 -8.11 5.26
C PHE A 235 36.62 -8.92 5.22
N TYR A 236 35.89 -8.95 6.34
CA TYR A 236 34.56 -9.57 6.39
C TYR A 236 33.63 -8.96 5.34
N ASN A 237 33.59 -7.63 5.25
CA ASN A 237 32.76 -6.94 4.28
C ASN A 237 33.24 -7.22 2.84
N GLN A 238 34.55 -7.22 2.56
CA GLN A 238 35.08 -7.58 1.23
C GLN A 238 34.63 -8.98 0.80
N ALA A 239 34.83 -9.99 1.66
CA ALA A 239 34.45 -11.36 1.36
C ALA A 239 32.94 -11.53 1.15
N THR A 240 32.12 -10.91 2.00
CA THR A 240 30.65 -11.00 1.89
C THR A 240 30.11 -10.22 0.70
N MET A 241 30.71 -9.09 0.34
CA MET A 241 30.35 -8.34 -0.87
C MET A 241 30.74 -9.10 -2.15
N SER A 242 31.95 -9.67 -2.20
CA SER A 242 32.37 -10.54 -3.30
C SER A 242 31.43 -11.75 -3.45
N GLY A 243 31.12 -12.46 -2.36
CA GLY A 243 30.14 -13.55 -2.36
C GLY A 243 28.71 -13.14 -2.74
N ALA A 244 28.36 -11.86 -2.58
CA ALA A 244 27.10 -11.28 -3.02
C ALA A 244 27.15 -10.72 -4.46
N GLY A 245 28.24 -10.96 -5.20
CA GLY A 245 28.44 -10.52 -6.58
C GLY A 245 28.76 -9.04 -6.74
N ILE A 246 29.25 -8.37 -5.69
CA ILE A 246 29.72 -6.97 -5.76
C ILE A 246 31.24 -6.99 -5.94
N PRO A 247 31.78 -6.62 -7.12
CA PRO A 247 33.20 -6.76 -7.41
C PRO A 247 34.10 -5.94 -6.49
N GLN A 248 35.22 -6.54 -6.09
CA GLN A 248 36.28 -5.96 -5.27
C GLN A 248 37.58 -5.86 -6.08
N LEU A 249 38.08 -4.65 -6.32
CA LEU A 249 39.34 -4.41 -7.03
C LEU A 249 40.33 -3.70 -6.12
N ALA A 250 41.53 -4.24 -5.96
CA ALA A 250 42.62 -3.58 -5.25
C ALA A 250 43.70 -3.10 -6.22
N VAL A 251 44.21 -1.90 -5.97
CA VAL A 251 45.35 -1.30 -6.67
C VAL A 251 46.38 -0.94 -5.60
N VAL A 252 47.40 -1.77 -5.44
CA VAL A 252 48.48 -1.59 -4.47
C VAL A 252 49.49 -0.63 -5.06
N MET A 253 49.48 0.61 -4.57
CA MET A 253 50.28 1.74 -5.04
C MET A 253 51.27 2.22 -3.97
N GLY A 254 51.59 1.36 -3.00
CA GLY A 254 52.52 1.63 -1.92
C GLY A 254 52.69 0.48 -0.94
N SER A 255 53.00 0.81 0.31
CA SER A 255 53.12 -0.19 1.36
C SER A 255 51.74 -0.78 1.70
N CYS A 256 51.71 -2.08 1.96
CA CYS A 256 50.53 -2.83 2.38
C CYS A 256 50.97 -3.91 3.37
N THR A 257 51.07 -3.53 4.65
CA THR A 257 51.70 -4.36 5.69
C THR A 257 50.69 -4.94 6.68
N ALA A 258 51.03 -6.09 7.27
CA ALA A 258 50.30 -6.78 8.32
C ALA A 258 48.84 -7.03 7.94
N GLY A 259 47.89 -6.64 8.78
CA GLY A 259 46.47 -6.84 8.48
C GLY A 259 46.06 -6.19 7.14
N GLY A 260 46.68 -5.08 6.75
CA GLY A 260 46.36 -4.39 5.49
C GLY A 260 46.61 -5.25 4.25
N ALA A 261 47.51 -6.23 4.33
CA ALA A 261 47.82 -7.16 3.24
C ALA A 261 46.61 -7.98 2.77
N TYR A 262 45.59 -8.14 3.62
CA TYR A 262 44.36 -8.82 3.23
C TYR A 262 43.47 -8.01 2.30
N VAL A 263 43.63 -6.67 2.20
CA VAL A 263 42.84 -5.87 1.24
C VAL A 263 43.08 -6.35 -0.20
N PRO A 264 44.33 -6.40 -0.71
CA PRO A 264 44.58 -6.99 -2.02
C PRO A 264 44.37 -8.51 -2.06
N ALA A 265 44.81 -9.26 -1.03
CA ALA A 265 44.70 -10.72 -1.06
C ALA A 265 43.25 -11.25 -1.06
N MET A 266 42.28 -10.45 -0.61
CA MET A 266 40.85 -10.79 -0.60
C MET A 266 40.02 -9.99 -1.61
N SER A 267 40.67 -9.25 -2.51
CA SER A 267 39.98 -8.63 -3.65
C SER A 267 39.85 -9.64 -4.80
N ASP A 268 38.81 -9.51 -5.63
CA ASP A 268 38.58 -10.41 -6.76
C ASP A 268 39.67 -10.27 -7.83
N GLN A 269 40.21 -9.05 -7.95
CA GLN A 269 41.35 -8.72 -8.79
C GLN A 269 42.27 -7.72 -8.06
N SER A 270 43.57 -7.90 -8.24
CA SER A 270 44.62 -7.14 -7.58
C SER A 270 45.70 -6.69 -8.56
N ILE A 271 45.98 -5.40 -8.57
CA ILE A 271 47.02 -4.75 -9.37
C ILE A 271 48.12 -4.25 -8.43
N ILE A 272 49.39 -4.48 -8.75
CA ILE A 272 50.53 -4.01 -7.93
C ILE A 272 51.54 -3.23 -8.77
N VAL A 273 52.04 -2.10 -8.23
CA VAL A 273 53.05 -1.26 -8.91
C VAL A 273 54.47 -1.73 -8.56
N LYS A 274 55.25 -2.05 -9.59
CA LYS A 274 56.66 -2.45 -9.46
C LYS A 274 57.49 -1.45 -8.66
N LYS A 275 58.39 -1.93 -7.79
CA LYS A 275 59.42 -1.17 -7.04
C LYS A 275 58.92 -0.12 -6.04
N THR A 276 57.64 0.26 -6.11
CA THR A 276 57.04 1.26 -5.22
C THR A 276 56.06 0.64 -4.23
N SER A 277 55.65 -0.60 -4.46
CA SER A 277 54.56 -1.25 -3.75
C SER A 277 54.95 -2.62 -3.22
N THR A 278 54.50 -2.91 -2.01
CA THR A 278 54.85 -4.15 -1.31
C THR A 278 53.69 -4.67 -0.48
N VAL A 279 53.48 -5.99 -0.45
CA VAL A 279 52.47 -6.69 0.35
C VAL A 279 53.15 -7.71 1.27
N PHE A 280 52.91 -7.67 2.57
CA PHE A 280 53.43 -8.69 3.49
C PHE A 280 52.71 -8.68 4.84
N LEU A 281 52.62 -9.83 5.51
CA LEU A 281 52.05 -9.93 6.87
C LEU A 281 53.01 -9.41 7.95
N GLY A 282 54.31 -9.45 7.70
CA GLY A 282 55.32 -8.85 8.55
C GLY A 282 56.36 -8.18 7.68
N GLY A 283 56.60 -6.89 7.87
CA GLY A 283 57.63 -6.18 7.10
C GLY A 283 59.05 -6.59 7.50
N PRO A 284 60.07 -6.15 6.75
CA PRO A 284 61.47 -6.49 7.05
C PRO A 284 61.90 -6.28 8.52
N PRO A 285 61.47 -5.22 9.22
CA PRO A 285 61.81 -5.08 10.64
C PRO A 285 61.26 -6.20 11.52
N LEU A 286 60.05 -6.69 11.22
CA LEU A 286 59.42 -7.77 11.97
C LEU A 286 60.05 -9.12 11.64
N VAL A 287 60.37 -9.37 10.36
CA VAL A 287 61.08 -10.59 9.92
C VAL A 287 62.44 -10.68 10.58
N LYS A 288 63.23 -9.59 10.55
CA LYS A 288 64.52 -9.52 11.23
C LYS A 288 64.39 -9.75 12.73
N ALA A 289 63.39 -9.17 13.38
CA ALA A 289 63.15 -9.35 14.82
C ALA A 289 62.74 -10.77 15.18
N ALA A 290 61.96 -11.45 14.34
CA ALA A 290 61.42 -12.78 14.62
C ALA A 290 62.36 -13.93 14.22
N THR A 291 63.15 -13.76 13.15
CA THR A 291 63.91 -14.85 12.52
C THR A 291 65.41 -14.57 12.39
N GLY A 292 65.83 -13.30 12.53
CA GLY A 292 67.20 -12.86 12.26
C GLY A 292 67.52 -12.64 10.77
N GLU A 293 66.60 -12.97 9.86
CA GLU A 293 66.80 -12.80 8.41
C GLU A 293 66.79 -11.31 8.01
N GLU A 294 67.81 -10.90 7.25
CA GLU A 294 67.88 -9.58 6.63
C GLU A 294 67.41 -9.65 5.18
N ILE A 295 66.19 -9.16 4.92
CA ILE A 295 65.58 -9.14 3.60
C ILE A 295 65.07 -7.74 3.25
N SER A 296 65.15 -7.36 1.98
CA SER A 296 64.59 -6.08 1.52
C SER A 296 63.07 -6.16 1.35
N ALA A 297 62.37 -5.02 1.43
CA ALA A 297 60.91 -4.99 1.25
C ALA A 297 60.47 -5.49 -0.15
N GLU A 298 61.24 -5.19 -1.20
CA GLU A 298 60.96 -5.66 -2.57
C GLU A 298 61.16 -7.17 -2.70
N ALA A 299 62.20 -7.74 -2.08
CA ALA A 299 62.45 -9.17 -2.11
C ALA A 299 61.41 -9.95 -1.27
N LEU A 300 60.96 -9.37 -0.15
CA LEU A 300 60.01 -10.00 0.76
C LEU A 300 58.57 -10.01 0.23
N GLY A 301 58.17 -8.98 -0.51
CA GLY A 301 56.77 -8.79 -0.90
C GLY A 301 56.55 -7.80 -2.03
N GLY A 302 57.52 -7.62 -2.93
CA GLY A 302 57.39 -6.73 -4.07
C GLY A 302 56.49 -7.27 -5.19
N ALA A 303 56.31 -6.46 -6.23
CA ALA A 303 55.47 -6.81 -7.38
C ALA A 303 55.94 -8.07 -8.13
N ASP A 304 57.26 -8.24 -8.29
CA ASP A 304 57.81 -9.41 -9.00
C ASP A 304 57.52 -10.71 -8.24
N LEU A 305 57.65 -10.73 -6.92
CA LEU A 305 57.30 -11.89 -6.08
C LEU A 305 55.81 -12.25 -6.24
N HIS A 306 54.92 -11.27 -6.07
CA HIS A 306 53.48 -11.56 -6.01
C HIS A 306 52.83 -11.87 -7.36
N CYS A 307 53.33 -11.30 -8.46
CA CYS A 307 52.83 -11.61 -9.79
C CYS A 307 53.48 -12.83 -10.46
N ARG A 308 54.71 -13.22 -10.06
CA ARG A 308 55.43 -14.33 -10.72
C ARG A 308 55.49 -15.61 -9.89
N GLU A 309 55.55 -15.49 -8.57
CA GLU A 309 55.82 -16.63 -7.68
C GLU A 309 54.62 -16.96 -6.78
N SER A 310 54.13 -15.99 -6.01
CA SER A 310 53.12 -16.28 -4.99
C SER A 310 51.68 -16.27 -5.50
N GLY A 311 51.40 -15.53 -6.58
CA GLY A 311 50.04 -15.35 -7.12
C GLY A 311 49.09 -14.54 -6.22
N VAL A 312 49.62 -13.69 -5.34
CA VAL A 312 48.78 -12.83 -4.46
C VAL A 312 48.18 -11.65 -5.23
N THR A 313 48.81 -11.24 -6.33
CA THR A 313 48.35 -10.13 -7.18
C THR A 313 48.38 -10.54 -8.64
N ASP A 314 47.35 -10.14 -9.38
CA ASP A 314 47.08 -10.66 -10.73
C ASP A 314 47.74 -9.83 -11.84
N TYR A 315 47.84 -8.51 -11.65
CA TYR A 315 48.32 -7.59 -12.69
C TYR A 315 49.56 -6.82 -12.25
N TYR A 316 50.54 -6.81 -13.14
CA TYR A 316 51.83 -6.16 -12.94
C TYR A 316 51.86 -4.76 -13.57
N ALA A 317 51.85 -3.71 -12.75
CA ALA A 317 51.92 -2.33 -13.21
C ALA A 317 53.34 -1.75 -13.13
N HIS A 318 53.65 -0.84 -14.07
CA HIS A 318 54.97 -0.21 -14.17
C HIS A 318 55.06 1.13 -13.44
N SER A 319 53.91 1.76 -13.21
CA SER A 319 53.78 3.09 -12.60
C SER A 319 52.34 3.29 -12.14
N ASP A 320 52.10 4.33 -11.33
CA ASP A 320 50.75 4.72 -10.90
C ASP A 320 49.79 4.92 -12.10
N PRO A 321 50.13 5.69 -13.17
CA PRO A 321 49.26 5.81 -14.34
C PRO A 321 48.94 4.47 -15.04
N HIS A 322 49.94 3.57 -15.16
CA HIS A 322 49.71 2.26 -15.76
C HIS A 322 48.75 1.42 -14.89
N ALA A 323 48.88 1.48 -13.56
CA ALA A 323 47.98 0.77 -12.65
C ALA A 323 46.55 1.29 -12.74
N LEU A 324 46.35 2.61 -12.85
CA LEU A 324 45.02 3.20 -13.02
C LEU A 324 44.40 2.83 -14.37
N HIS A 325 45.20 2.76 -15.45
CA HIS A 325 44.75 2.25 -16.74
C HIS A 325 44.27 0.78 -16.63
N LEU A 326 45.05 -0.08 -15.99
CA LEU A 326 44.66 -1.47 -15.74
C LEU A 326 43.41 -1.57 -14.87
N ALA A 327 43.25 -0.69 -13.87
CA ALA A 327 42.06 -0.64 -13.02
C ALA A 327 40.80 -0.27 -13.82
N ARG A 328 40.90 0.70 -14.73
CA ARG A 328 39.80 1.05 -15.65
C ARG A 328 39.43 -0.14 -16.54
N ASN A 329 40.42 -0.86 -17.08
CA ASN A 329 40.17 -2.06 -17.89
C ASN A 329 39.52 -3.18 -17.08
N ALA A 330 39.97 -3.40 -15.84
CA ALA A 330 39.37 -4.36 -14.92
C ALA A 330 37.89 -4.02 -14.67
N VAL A 331 37.56 -2.76 -14.37
CA VAL A 331 36.17 -2.33 -14.19
C VAL A 331 35.33 -2.52 -15.46
N ALA A 332 35.88 -2.20 -16.63
CA ALA A 332 35.21 -2.42 -17.91
C ALA A 332 34.90 -3.91 -18.17
N GLY A 333 35.72 -4.83 -17.64
CA GLY A 333 35.56 -6.28 -17.74
C GLY A 333 34.51 -6.89 -16.79
N MET A 334 33.96 -6.14 -15.82
CA MET A 334 33.07 -6.67 -14.76
C MET A 334 31.60 -6.96 -15.20
N GLY A 335 31.33 -7.08 -16.50
CA GLY A 335 29.98 -7.34 -17.04
C GLY A 335 29.04 -6.11 -17.06
N SER A 336 27.76 -6.29 -17.42
CA SER A 336 26.81 -5.18 -17.56
C SER A 336 26.51 -4.49 -16.23
N GLY A 337 27.05 -3.28 -16.05
CA GLY A 337 26.79 -2.41 -14.89
C GLY A 337 25.61 -1.47 -15.06
N LEU A 338 24.56 -1.90 -15.77
CA LEU A 338 23.36 -1.06 -15.97
C LEU A 338 22.57 -0.96 -14.66
N PRO A 339 22.00 0.21 -14.34
CA PRO A 339 21.13 0.35 -13.19
C PRO A 339 19.95 -0.64 -13.29
N GLU A 340 19.77 -1.49 -12.28
CA GLU A 340 18.61 -2.38 -12.20
C GLU A 340 17.34 -1.65 -11.73
N GLY A 341 17.47 -0.41 -11.23
CA GLY A 341 16.35 0.46 -10.89
C GLY A 341 15.59 0.97 -12.12
N PRO A 342 14.34 1.44 -11.95
CA PRO A 342 13.57 2.00 -13.05
C PRO A 342 14.33 3.19 -13.66
N PRO A 343 14.32 3.36 -15.00
CA PRO A 343 14.91 4.53 -15.64
C PRO A 343 14.17 5.81 -15.22
N PRO A 344 14.77 7.00 -15.42
CA PRO A 344 14.06 8.26 -15.27
C PRO A 344 12.74 8.23 -16.06
N SER A 345 11.64 8.62 -15.42
CA SER A 345 10.30 8.61 -16.03
C SER A 345 10.06 9.79 -16.97
N ARG A 346 10.91 10.82 -16.89
CA ARG A 346 10.88 12.03 -17.71
C ARG A 346 12.27 12.64 -17.87
N ALA A 347 12.40 13.57 -18.81
CA ALA A 347 13.58 14.41 -18.93
C ALA A 347 13.77 15.24 -17.65
N SER A 348 15.02 15.48 -17.27
CA SER A 348 15.33 16.39 -16.17
C SER A 348 15.07 17.83 -16.61
N GLU A 349 14.47 18.61 -15.72
CA GLU A 349 14.30 20.05 -15.86
C GLU A 349 14.99 20.74 -14.68
N GLU A 350 15.62 21.88 -14.93
CA GLU A 350 16.16 22.69 -13.83
C GLU A 350 15.05 23.31 -12.98
N PRO A 351 15.30 23.61 -11.70
CA PRO A 351 14.35 24.35 -10.86
C PRO A 351 14.12 25.75 -11.43
N LEU A 352 12.94 26.33 -11.19
CA LEU A 352 12.59 27.68 -11.61
C LEU A 352 13.32 28.78 -10.81
N HIS A 353 13.89 28.42 -9.66
CA HIS A 353 14.55 29.33 -8.75
C HIS A 353 16.05 29.01 -8.65
N PRO A 354 16.94 30.01 -8.68
CA PRO A 354 18.39 29.78 -8.60
C PRO A 354 18.78 29.07 -7.29
N PRO A 355 19.67 28.06 -7.34
CA PRO A 355 20.13 27.34 -6.14
C PRO A 355 20.78 28.25 -5.08
N GLU A 356 21.48 29.30 -5.49
CA GLU A 356 22.17 30.25 -4.60
C GLU A 356 21.17 30.99 -3.70
N SER A 357 19.94 31.21 -4.18
CA SER A 357 18.92 31.90 -3.40
C SER A 357 18.46 31.11 -2.16
N ILE A 358 18.86 29.85 -1.99
CA ILE A 358 18.68 29.08 -0.73
C ILE A 358 19.31 29.82 0.46
N TYR A 359 20.44 30.51 0.25
CA TYR A 359 21.16 31.20 1.32
C TYR A 359 20.29 32.24 2.02
N GLY A 360 19.61 33.09 1.25
CA GLY A 360 18.73 34.12 1.77
C GLY A 360 17.39 33.61 2.31
N VAL A 361 16.99 32.39 1.97
CA VAL A 361 15.77 31.75 2.52
C VAL A 361 16.01 31.27 3.95
N VAL A 362 17.10 30.54 4.19
CA VAL A 362 17.29 29.80 5.44
C VAL A 362 18.14 30.56 6.45
N GLY A 363 19.23 31.20 6.03
CA GLY A 363 20.18 31.87 6.93
C GLY A 363 20.79 30.93 7.99
N THR A 364 21.39 31.53 9.02
CA THR A 364 22.08 30.78 10.09
C THR A 364 21.35 30.76 11.42
N ASN A 365 20.34 31.62 11.61
CA ASN A 365 19.59 31.68 12.84
C ASN A 365 18.48 30.62 12.89
N LEU A 366 18.76 29.50 13.55
CA LEU A 366 17.83 28.37 13.70
C LEU A 366 16.57 28.68 14.54
N LYS A 367 16.51 29.84 15.22
CA LYS A 367 15.29 30.28 15.93
C LYS A 367 14.24 30.88 14.98
N ASN A 368 14.66 31.33 13.79
CA ASN A 368 13.75 31.88 12.79
C ASN A 368 13.04 30.74 12.06
N THR A 369 11.73 30.89 11.85
CA THR A 369 10.94 29.98 11.03
C THR A 369 10.96 30.42 9.57
N TYR A 370 10.91 29.45 8.67
CA TYR A 370 10.76 29.66 7.22
C TYR A 370 9.91 28.52 6.65
N ASP A 371 9.29 28.74 5.48
CA ASP A 371 8.56 27.67 4.80
C ASP A 371 9.52 26.74 4.06
N VAL A 372 9.58 25.47 4.46
CA VAL A 372 10.47 24.47 3.85
C VAL A 372 10.16 24.22 2.36
N ARG A 373 8.97 24.58 1.89
CA ARG A 373 8.63 24.54 0.45
C ARG A 373 9.54 25.42 -0.38
N GLU A 374 10.07 26.51 0.18
CA GLU A 374 11.05 27.37 -0.51
C GLU A 374 12.38 26.63 -0.77
N VAL A 375 12.77 25.72 0.11
CA VAL A 375 13.94 24.84 -0.11
C VAL A 375 13.61 23.80 -1.18
N ILE A 376 12.44 23.14 -1.09
CA ILE A 376 12.00 22.14 -2.08
C ILE A 376 11.98 22.75 -3.50
N ALA A 377 11.44 23.96 -3.63
CA ALA A 377 11.33 24.68 -4.90
C ALA A 377 12.67 24.92 -5.61
N ARG A 378 13.79 24.95 -4.87
CA ARG A 378 15.15 25.16 -5.41
C ARG A 378 15.92 23.85 -5.64
N ILE A 379 15.35 22.72 -5.23
CA ILE A 379 15.97 21.39 -5.36
C ILE A 379 15.32 20.57 -6.47
N VAL A 380 13.99 20.61 -6.61
CA VAL A 380 13.24 19.68 -7.46
C VAL A 380 13.04 20.19 -8.89
N ASP A 381 12.86 19.25 -9.83
CA ASP A 381 12.71 19.54 -11.26
C ASP A 381 11.50 20.44 -11.54
N GLY A 382 11.72 21.53 -12.29
CA GLY A 382 10.71 22.53 -12.61
C GLY A 382 10.05 23.17 -11.38
N SER A 383 10.66 23.06 -10.19
CA SER A 383 10.07 23.48 -8.91
C SER A 383 8.69 22.86 -8.63
N ARG A 384 8.35 21.72 -9.27
CA ARG A 384 7.04 21.07 -9.16
C ARG A 384 6.95 20.14 -7.96
N PHE A 385 5.90 20.32 -7.16
CA PHE A 385 5.68 19.53 -5.95
C PHE A 385 4.20 19.23 -5.76
N ASP A 386 3.86 17.95 -5.69
CA ASP A 386 2.52 17.47 -5.39
C ASP A 386 2.38 17.20 -3.91
N GLU A 387 1.88 18.19 -3.17
CA GLU A 387 1.80 18.11 -1.73
C GLU A 387 0.70 17.15 -1.27
N PHE A 388 1.09 16.17 -0.46
CA PHE A 388 0.20 15.21 0.17
C PHE A 388 -0.31 15.76 1.51
N LYS A 389 -1.63 15.72 1.70
CA LYS A 389 -2.30 16.20 2.93
C LYS A 389 -1.83 17.62 3.33
N PRO A 390 -1.95 18.63 2.46
CA PRO A 390 -1.45 19.99 2.74
C PRO A 390 -2.10 20.64 3.97
N LEU A 391 -3.36 20.28 4.29
CA LEU A 391 -4.15 20.85 5.39
C LEU A 391 -4.23 19.96 6.64
N TYR A 392 -3.35 18.96 6.77
CA TYR A 392 -3.33 18.04 7.93
C TYR A 392 -1.89 17.80 8.36
N GLY A 393 -1.59 17.98 9.65
CA GLY A 393 -0.23 17.85 10.18
C GLY A 393 0.76 18.77 9.45
N GLU A 394 0.42 20.06 9.32
CA GLU A 394 1.12 21.05 8.49
C GLU A 394 2.59 21.27 8.87
N THR A 395 2.98 20.90 10.09
CA THR A 395 4.38 20.96 10.54
C THR A 395 5.29 19.90 9.92
N LEU A 396 4.72 18.93 9.19
CA LEU A 396 5.46 18.00 8.34
C LEU A 396 4.90 18.09 6.92
N VAL A 397 5.66 18.74 6.03
CA VAL A 397 5.35 18.80 4.61
C VAL A 397 5.74 17.47 3.98
N THR A 398 4.81 16.84 3.27
CA THR A 398 5.08 15.61 2.52
C THR A 398 4.52 15.72 1.12
N GLY A 399 5.16 15.09 0.14
CA GLY A 399 4.68 15.16 -1.24
C GLY A 399 5.65 14.55 -2.24
N TRP A 400 5.20 14.45 -3.49
CA TRP A 400 6.00 13.89 -4.57
C TRP A 400 6.63 15.00 -5.41
N ALA A 401 7.86 14.74 -5.83
CA ALA A 401 8.60 15.59 -6.77
C ALA A 401 9.37 14.73 -7.75
N HIS A 402 10.09 15.34 -8.68
CA HIS A 402 11.16 14.63 -9.39
C HIS A 402 12.49 15.33 -9.19
N LEU A 403 13.55 14.53 -9.22
CA LEU A 403 14.93 14.96 -9.12
C LEU A 403 15.71 14.24 -10.22
N TYR A 404 16.25 14.99 -11.18
CA TYR A 404 16.91 14.45 -12.37
C TYR A 404 16.04 13.43 -13.13
N GLY A 405 14.76 13.77 -13.32
CA GLY A 405 13.78 12.94 -14.03
C GLY A 405 13.27 11.72 -13.25
N ARG A 406 13.73 11.51 -12.01
CA ARG A 406 13.32 10.38 -11.16
C ARG A 406 12.32 10.83 -10.10
N GLN A 407 11.23 10.08 -9.94
CA GLN A 407 10.24 10.38 -8.91
C GLN A 407 10.80 10.13 -7.51
N VAL A 408 10.58 11.07 -6.60
CA VAL A 408 10.98 11.00 -5.19
C VAL A 408 9.81 11.41 -4.28
N GLY A 409 9.75 10.83 -3.09
CA GLY A 409 8.87 11.27 -2.01
C GLY A 409 9.67 12.10 -1.01
N ILE A 410 9.20 13.30 -0.68
CA ILE A 410 9.89 14.21 0.23
C ILE A 410 9.12 14.28 1.54
N LEU A 411 9.83 14.21 2.67
CA LEU A 411 9.34 14.57 4.00
C LEU A 411 10.21 15.69 4.55
N ALA A 412 9.60 16.83 4.86
CA ALA A 412 10.32 18.03 5.23
C ALA A 412 9.68 18.72 6.44
N ASN A 413 10.49 19.04 7.45
CA ASN A 413 9.97 19.69 8.66
C ASN A 413 9.67 21.17 8.41
N ASN A 414 8.53 21.61 8.91
CA ASN A 414 8.07 23.00 8.89
C ASN A 414 7.66 23.47 10.31
N GLY A 415 8.17 22.79 11.34
CA GLY A 415 7.82 22.99 12.75
C GLY A 415 8.02 21.74 13.61
N VAL A 416 7.51 21.77 14.84
CA VAL A 416 7.50 20.62 15.77
C VAL A 416 6.59 19.50 15.27
N LEU A 417 6.90 18.24 15.57
CA LEU A 417 6.05 17.11 15.18
C LEU A 417 4.89 16.91 16.17
N PHE A 418 3.66 16.97 15.64
CA PHE A 418 2.43 16.57 16.34
C PHE A 418 2.04 15.12 15.98
N ALA A 419 1.00 14.60 16.63
CA ALA A 419 0.49 13.25 16.38
C ALA A 419 0.00 13.12 14.92
N GLU A 420 -0.66 14.15 14.43
CA GLU A 420 -1.15 14.29 13.06
C GLU A 420 0.01 14.25 12.07
N SER A 421 1.09 14.98 12.36
CA SER A 421 2.31 15.00 11.56
C SER A 421 2.94 13.61 11.47
N ALA A 422 3.01 12.88 12.59
CA ALA A 422 3.57 11.53 12.62
C ALA A 422 2.71 10.51 11.86
N VAL A 423 1.38 10.58 11.97
CA VAL A 423 0.46 9.71 11.21
C VAL A 423 0.49 10.04 9.72
N LYS A 424 0.56 11.33 9.35
CA LYS A 424 0.77 11.79 7.97
C LYS A 424 2.05 11.22 7.39
N GLY A 425 3.18 11.39 8.10
CA GLY A 425 4.48 10.87 7.68
C GLY A 425 4.49 9.35 7.53
N THR A 426 3.86 8.62 8.48
CA THR A 426 3.70 7.16 8.40
C THR A 426 2.99 6.75 7.11
N HIS A 427 1.78 7.29 6.88
CA HIS A 427 0.99 6.96 5.70
C HIS A 427 1.72 7.33 4.40
N PHE A 428 2.41 8.48 4.37
CA PHE A 428 3.18 8.88 3.19
C PHE A 428 4.34 7.92 2.89
N ILE A 429 5.05 7.44 3.92
CA ILE A 429 6.10 6.42 3.77
C ILE A 429 5.51 5.10 3.28
N GLU A 430 4.34 4.68 3.77
CA GLU A 430 3.66 3.48 3.29
C GLU A 430 3.33 3.57 1.79
N LEU A 431 2.82 4.72 1.33
CA LEU A 431 2.55 4.96 -0.09
C LEU A 431 3.82 4.91 -0.94
N CYS A 432 4.91 5.53 -0.47
CA CYS A 432 6.18 5.50 -1.18
C CYS A 432 6.78 4.09 -1.21
N ALA A 433 6.71 3.35 -0.10
CA ALA A 433 7.16 1.97 -0.02
C ALA A 433 6.36 1.05 -0.96
N GLN A 434 5.04 1.20 -1.00
CA GLN A 434 4.16 0.44 -1.91
C GLN A 434 4.50 0.71 -3.38
N ARG A 435 4.78 1.97 -3.72
CA ARG A 435 5.10 2.41 -5.08
C ARG A 435 6.58 2.29 -5.45
N LYS A 436 7.42 1.82 -4.52
CA LYS A 436 8.89 1.74 -4.65
C LYS A 436 9.54 3.10 -4.97
N VAL A 437 8.99 4.18 -4.42
CA VAL A 437 9.48 5.55 -4.60
C VAL A 437 10.56 5.85 -3.53
N PRO A 438 11.77 6.28 -3.90
CA PRO A 438 12.80 6.72 -2.96
C PRO A 438 12.35 7.89 -2.09
N LEU A 439 12.86 7.95 -0.87
CA LEU A 439 12.49 8.96 0.11
C LEU A 439 13.65 9.94 0.37
N ILE A 440 13.33 11.23 0.40
CA ILE A 440 14.23 12.31 0.80
C ILE A 440 13.69 12.96 2.08
N PHE A 441 14.51 13.02 3.12
CA PHE A 441 14.20 13.65 4.39
C PHE A 441 14.96 14.98 4.51
N LEU A 442 14.23 16.08 4.67
CA LEU A 442 14.79 17.41 4.93
C LEU A 442 14.58 17.74 6.41
N GLN A 443 15.65 17.62 7.21
CA GLN A 443 15.56 17.77 8.67
C GLN A 443 15.72 19.24 9.08
N ASN A 444 14.68 19.77 9.70
CA ASN A 444 14.69 21.00 10.48
C ASN A 444 13.74 20.85 11.68
N ILE A 445 14.12 19.99 12.62
CA ILE A 445 13.24 19.51 13.69
C ILE A 445 13.82 19.79 15.08
N THR A 446 12.99 20.43 15.91
CA THR A 446 13.27 20.72 17.33
C THR A 446 12.75 19.63 18.27
N GLY A 447 11.87 18.75 17.81
CA GLY A 447 11.35 17.61 18.55
C GLY A 447 9.87 17.37 18.31
N PHE A 448 9.28 16.51 19.13
CA PHE A 448 7.83 16.32 19.20
C PHE A 448 7.20 17.34 20.15
N MET A 449 5.91 17.62 19.95
CA MET A 449 5.14 18.42 20.90
C MET A 449 5.11 17.73 22.27
N VAL A 450 5.28 18.53 23.33
CA VAL A 450 5.26 18.07 24.72
C VAL A 450 4.06 18.66 25.47
N GLY A 451 3.60 17.97 26.52
CA GLY A 451 2.48 18.40 27.36
C GLY A 451 1.49 17.28 27.62
N ARG A 452 0.69 17.42 28.69
CA ARG A 452 -0.28 16.39 29.10
C ARG A 452 -1.23 16.01 27.96
N ASP A 453 -1.73 16.99 27.21
CA ASP A 453 -2.70 16.75 26.14
C ASP A 453 -2.06 15.99 24.97
N ALA A 454 -0.81 16.29 24.62
CA ALA A 454 -0.06 15.56 23.61
C ALA A 454 0.19 14.09 24.04
N GLU A 455 0.58 13.88 25.29
CA GLU A 455 0.79 12.54 25.87
C GLU A 455 -0.50 11.73 25.93
N ALA A 456 -1.59 12.33 26.43
CA ALA A 456 -2.91 11.70 26.50
C ALA A 456 -3.49 11.40 25.12
N GLY A 457 -3.26 12.30 24.14
CA GLY A 457 -3.56 12.09 22.73
C GLY A 457 -2.68 11.01 22.07
N GLY A 458 -1.67 10.51 22.77
CA GLY A 458 -0.82 9.41 22.34
C GLY A 458 0.27 9.82 21.35
N ILE A 459 0.86 11.00 21.53
CA ILE A 459 2.02 11.46 20.73
C ILE A 459 3.11 10.38 20.62
N ALA A 460 3.37 9.63 21.70
CA ALA A 460 4.32 8.52 21.73
C ALA A 460 3.94 7.37 20.78
N LYS A 461 2.68 6.91 20.79
CA LYS A 461 2.23 5.83 19.88
C LYS A 461 2.15 6.30 18.42
N HIS A 462 1.95 7.59 18.16
CA HIS A 462 1.93 8.13 16.80
C HIS A 462 3.34 8.37 16.27
N GLY A 463 4.25 8.91 17.09
CA GLY A 463 5.68 8.97 16.80
C GLY A 463 6.29 7.59 16.56
N ALA A 464 5.88 6.57 17.34
CA ALA A 464 6.30 5.19 17.13
C ALA A 464 5.90 4.66 15.75
N LYS A 465 4.70 4.99 15.23
CA LYS A 465 4.30 4.60 13.87
C LYS A 465 5.24 5.17 12.82
N LEU A 466 5.61 6.46 12.96
CA LEU A 466 6.54 7.11 12.03
C LEU A 466 7.91 6.41 12.07
N VAL A 467 8.44 6.16 13.26
CA VAL A 467 9.74 5.48 13.43
C VAL A 467 9.70 4.05 12.89
N THR A 468 8.62 3.30 13.10
CA THR A 468 8.42 1.98 12.50
C THR A 468 8.42 2.06 10.97
N ALA A 469 7.69 3.02 10.39
CA ALA A 469 7.63 3.20 8.95
C ALA A 469 9.02 3.52 8.36
N VAL A 470 9.75 4.48 8.97
CA VAL A 470 11.10 4.86 8.57
C VAL A 470 12.07 3.67 8.65
N SER A 471 12.02 2.91 9.74
CA SER A 471 12.93 1.80 9.99
C SER A 471 12.72 0.65 9.00
N CYS A 472 11.47 0.30 8.71
CA CYS A 472 11.12 -0.85 7.88
C CYS A 472 11.11 -0.55 6.37
N ALA A 473 10.93 0.71 5.96
CA ALA A 473 10.88 1.08 4.54
C ALA A 473 12.17 0.64 3.81
N ALA A 474 11.99 -0.25 2.83
CA ALA A 474 13.08 -0.84 2.04
C ALA A 474 13.49 0.00 0.82
N VAL A 475 12.69 1.02 0.48
CA VAL A 475 13.05 2.03 -0.52
C VAL A 475 14.31 2.78 -0.09
N PRO A 476 15.13 3.28 -1.03
CA PRO A 476 16.26 4.12 -0.69
C PRO A 476 15.82 5.37 0.08
N LYS A 477 16.54 5.69 1.15
CA LYS A 477 16.31 6.86 2.01
C LYS A 477 17.56 7.74 1.96
N ILE A 478 17.39 9.02 1.67
CA ILE A 478 18.47 10.02 1.69
C ILE A 478 18.05 11.13 2.65
N THR A 479 18.96 11.54 3.52
CA THR A 479 18.68 12.55 4.55
C THR A 479 19.58 13.76 4.35
N LEU A 480 19.01 14.96 4.46
CA LEU A 480 19.73 16.23 4.44
C LEU A 480 19.31 17.07 5.64
N LEU A 481 20.25 17.40 6.53
CA LEU A 481 20.02 18.30 7.65
C LEU A 481 20.18 19.74 7.18
N ILE A 482 19.06 20.46 7.11
CA ILE A 482 18.97 21.85 6.63
C ILE A 482 18.82 22.86 7.78
N GLY A 483 18.69 22.36 9.01
CA GLY A 483 18.54 23.15 10.23
C GLY A 483 18.77 22.32 11.49
N GLY A 484 17.83 22.37 12.43
CA GLY A 484 17.90 21.59 13.66
C GLY A 484 17.67 20.09 13.45
N SER A 485 18.35 19.24 14.22
CA SER A 485 18.07 17.82 14.33
C SER A 485 18.20 17.40 15.80
N TYR A 486 17.09 17.56 16.53
CA TYR A 486 17.08 17.37 17.98
C TYR A 486 16.21 16.19 18.43
N GLY A 487 16.74 15.42 19.40
CA GLY A 487 16.01 14.39 20.14
C GLY A 487 15.27 13.38 19.26
N ALA A 488 14.04 13.02 19.67
CA ALA A 488 13.22 12.04 18.96
C ALA A 488 12.83 12.47 17.52
N GLY A 489 12.92 13.77 17.20
CA GLY A 489 12.73 14.28 15.85
C GLY A 489 13.76 13.73 14.87
N ASN A 490 15.02 13.59 15.29
CA ASN A 490 16.08 12.96 14.49
C ASN A 490 15.67 11.54 14.08
N TYR A 491 15.03 10.80 14.98
CA TYR A 491 14.64 9.41 14.76
C TYR A 491 13.50 9.31 13.74
N GLY A 492 12.44 10.09 13.95
CA GLY A 492 11.28 10.13 13.06
C GLY A 492 11.59 10.64 11.65
N MET A 493 12.68 11.38 11.47
CA MET A 493 13.09 11.94 10.18
C MET A 493 14.28 11.22 9.54
N CYS A 494 14.51 9.95 9.88
CA CYS A 494 15.55 9.10 9.28
C CYS A 494 17.00 9.59 9.54
N GLY A 495 17.32 9.87 10.81
CA GLY A 495 18.70 10.12 11.25
C GLY A 495 19.65 8.92 11.05
N ARG A 496 20.90 9.06 11.46
CA ARG A 496 22.01 8.14 11.14
C ARG A 496 21.74 6.66 11.46
N ALA A 497 20.96 6.38 12.51
CA ALA A 497 20.64 5.02 12.96
C ALA A 497 19.55 4.31 12.11
N PHE A 498 18.85 5.02 11.23
CA PHE A 498 17.62 4.54 10.60
C PHE A 498 17.78 4.09 9.13
N GLY A 499 19.01 3.73 8.76
CA GLY A 499 19.30 3.11 7.45
C GLY A 499 19.16 4.07 6.28
N ALA A 500 19.49 5.36 6.45
CA ALA A 500 19.69 6.27 5.34
C ALA A 500 20.90 5.80 4.50
N ARG A 501 20.71 5.69 3.19
CA ARG A 501 21.79 5.35 2.24
C ARG A 501 22.86 6.41 2.24
N PHE A 502 22.43 7.67 2.30
CA PHE A 502 23.28 8.84 2.46
C PHE A 502 22.65 9.81 3.45
N LEU A 503 23.48 10.45 4.27
CA LEU A 503 23.07 11.53 5.17
C LEU A 503 24.06 12.68 5.06
N PHE A 504 23.58 13.88 4.70
CA PHE A 504 24.42 15.07 4.57
C PHE A 504 23.94 16.18 5.52
N MET A 505 24.80 17.16 5.77
CA MET A 505 24.51 18.30 6.63
C MET A 505 24.82 19.62 5.91
N TRP A 506 24.04 20.65 6.18
CA TRP A 506 24.41 22.03 5.86
C TRP A 506 25.29 22.64 6.96
N PRO A 507 26.11 23.66 6.66
CA PRO A 507 27.00 24.28 7.63
C PRO A 507 26.26 25.03 8.76
N ASN A 508 25.00 25.44 8.56
CA ASN A 508 24.16 26.07 9.58
C ASN A 508 23.49 25.05 10.52
N SER A 509 23.46 23.77 10.16
CA SER A 509 22.68 22.76 10.90
C SER A 509 23.24 22.51 12.31
N ARG A 510 22.42 21.94 13.19
CA ARG A 510 22.83 21.52 14.54
C ARG A 510 22.22 20.16 14.89
N ILE A 511 22.99 19.29 15.51
CA ILE A 511 22.54 17.94 15.91
C ILE A 511 22.91 17.64 17.36
N SER A 512 21.92 17.33 18.19
CA SER A 512 22.16 16.93 19.58
C SER A 512 20.93 16.23 20.17
N VAL A 513 21.06 15.69 21.38
CA VAL A 513 19.95 15.02 22.08
C VAL A 513 18.79 15.98 22.39
N MET A 514 19.09 17.26 22.63
CA MET A 514 18.14 18.36 22.80
C MET A 514 18.87 19.71 22.61
N GLY A 515 18.15 20.82 22.53
CA GLY A 515 18.78 22.14 22.43
C GLY A 515 19.60 22.49 23.67
N GLY A 516 20.77 23.13 23.50
CA GLY A 516 21.66 23.46 24.63
C GLY A 516 21.02 24.33 25.71
N GLU A 517 20.18 25.29 25.30
CA GLU A 517 19.40 26.15 26.21
C GLU A 517 18.40 25.32 27.06
N GLN A 518 17.77 24.31 26.45
CA GLN A 518 16.85 23.40 27.14
C GLN A 518 17.60 22.49 28.11
N ALA A 519 18.73 21.91 27.70
CA ALA A 519 19.56 21.06 28.56
C ALA A 519 20.07 21.82 29.79
N ALA A 520 20.56 23.05 29.58
CA ALA A 520 21.02 23.93 30.66
C ALA A 520 19.89 24.27 31.63
N MET A 521 18.69 24.58 31.13
CA MET A 521 17.51 24.86 31.97
C MET A 521 17.13 23.66 32.83
N VAL A 522 17.04 22.46 32.25
CA VAL A 522 16.64 21.24 32.99
C VAL A 522 17.64 20.92 34.09
N LEU A 523 18.94 20.99 33.81
CA LEU A 523 19.98 20.74 34.82
C LEU A 523 19.95 21.76 35.95
N ALA A 524 19.72 23.04 35.62
CA ALA A 524 19.54 24.10 36.61
C ALA A 524 18.34 23.83 37.54
N THR A 525 17.17 23.51 36.98
CA THR A 525 15.96 23.22 37.78
C THR A 525 16.15 22.02 38.71
N VAL A 526 16.74 20.92 38.22
CA VAL A 526 17.02 19.72 39.04
C VAL A 526 17.97 20.05 40.19
N GLN A 527 18.99 20.86 39.93
CA GLN A 527 19.96 21.25 40.94
C GLN A 527 19.37 22.22 41.98
N GLU A 528 18.53 23.15 41.54
CA GLU A 528 17.76 24.05 42.40
C GLU A 528 16.85 23.25 43.34
N GLU A 529 16.09 22.28 42.83
CA GLU A 529 15.21 21.42 43.64
C GLU A 529 16.00 20.59 44.66
N ARG A 530 17.15 20.04 44.25
CA ARG A 530 18.04 19.31 45.15
C ARG A 530 18.55 20.20 46.28
N ARG A 531 18.99 21.42 45.97
CA ARG A 531 19.47 22.39 46.97
C ARG A 531 18.36 22.82 47.92
N LYS A 532 17.14 23.05 47.41
CA LYS A 532 15.94 23.30 48.24
C LYS A 532 15.66 22.14 49.20
N LYS A 533 15.76 20.88 48.74
CA LYS A 533 15.62 19.70 49.61
C LYS A 533 16.73 19.58 50.66
N GLU A 534 17.94 20.02 50.34
CA GLU A 534 19.09 20.09 51.27
C GLU A 534 19.05 21.33 52.19
N GLY A 535 18.03 22.19 52.10
CA GLY A 535 17.91 23.41 52.90
C GLY A 535 18.93 24.51 52.54
N LYS A 536 19.53 24.46 51.35
CA LYS A 536 20.53 25.43 50.87
C LYS A 536 19.91 26.39 49.86
N GLU A 537 20.38 27.65 49.89
CA GLU A 537 19.99 28.65 48.88
C GLU A 537 20.62 28.35 47.50
N TRP A 538 19.92 28.78 46.45
CA TRP A 538 20.37 28.67 45.05
C TRP A 538 20.46 30.09 44.48
N SER A 539 21.68 30.56 44.25
CA SER A 539 21.92 31.92 43.75
C SER A 539 21.89 31.98 42.21
N LYS A 540 21.60 33.17 41.65
CA LYS A 540 21.67 33.39 40.20
C LYS A 540 23.08 33.18 39.63
N GLU A 541 24.12 33.48 40.40
CA GLU A 541 25.51 33.24 39.96
C GLU A 541 25.84 31.75 39.86
N GLU A 542 25.32 30.92 40.78
CA GLU A 542 25.47 29.47 40.69
C GLU A 542 24.70 28.88 39.51
N ASP A 543 23.52 29.44 39.21
CA ASP A 543 22.72 29.11 38.02
C ASP A 543 23.50 29.37 36.73
N GLU A 544 24.05 30.57 36.57
CA GLU A 544 24.85 30.95 35.39
C GLU A 544 26.13 30.13 35.27
N LYS A 545 26.83 29.86 36.39
CA LYS A 545 28.03 29.01 36.42
C LYS A 545 27.74 27.57 35.98
N LEU A 546 26.53 27.06 36.21
CA LEU A 546 26.12 25.74 35.73
C LEU A 546 25.67 25.78 34.26
N ARG A 547 24.86 26.77 33.87
CA ARG A 547 24.21 26.81 32.56
C ARG A 547 25.17 27.11 31.42
N ARG A 548 26.07 28.08 31.61
CA ARG A 548 27.01 28.52 30.57
C ARG A 548 27.87 27.37 30.00
N PRO A 549 28.60 26.57 30.81
CA PRO A 549 29.42 25.49 30.27
C PRO A 549 28.60 24.41 29.55
N VAL A 550 27.36 24.16 29.99
CA VAL A 550 26.44 23.22 29.30
C VAL A 550 26.06 23.76 27.93
N MET A 551 25.68 25.04 27.82
CA MET A 551 25.34 25.66 26.54
C MET A 551 26.53 25.65 25.57
N GLU A 552 27.72 26.00 26.05
CA GLU A 552 28.96 25.99 25.25
C GLU A 552 29.31 24.58 24.76
N SER A 553 29.17 23.56 25.63
CA SER A 553 29.41 22.17 25.26
C SER A 553 28.44 21.69 24.17
N PHE A 554 27.15 21.99 24.31
CA PHE A 554 26.14 21.59 23.34
C PHE A 554 26.29 22.30 21.99
N GLU A 555 26.68 23.57 21.98
CA GLU A 555 26.95 24.30 20.74
C GLU A 555 28.17 23.71 20.01
N LYS A 556 29.24 23.40 20.76
CA LYS A 556 30.45 22.77 20.20
C LYS A 556 30.17 21.38 19.64
N GLU A 557 29.53 20.51 20.43
CA GLU A 557 29.27 19.12 20.06
C GLU A 557 28.16 19.00 19.00
N GLY A 558 27.24 19.97 18.96
CA GLY A 558 26.19 20.03 17.95
C GLY A 558 26.61 20.63 16.62
N HIS A 559 27.81 21.22 16.53
CA HIS A 559 28.32 21.85 15.31
C HIS A 559 28.54 20.81 14.18
N PRO A 560 28.25 21.14 12.90
CA PRO A 560 28.41 20.19 11.78
C PRO A 560 29.83 19.64 11.65
N TYR A 561 30.84 20.44 11.98
CA TYR A 561 32.24 19.98 11.95
C TYR A 561 32.53 18.91 13.00
N PHE A 562 31.95 19.02 14.20
CA PHE A 562 32.11 18.02 15.24
C PHE A 562 31.44 16.69 14.85
N ALA A 563 30.24 16.79 14.28
CA ALA A 563 29.45 15.66 13.78
C ALA A 563 30.14 14.94 12.60
N SER A 564 30.57 15.71 11.59
CA SER A 564 31.19 15.18 10.37
C SER A 564 32.59 14.64 10.62
N ALA A 565 33.34 15.22 11.56
CA ALA A 565 34.58 14.63 12.05
C ALA A 565 34.39 13.21 12.56
N ARG A 566 33.23 12.91 13.15
CA ARG A 566 32.85 11.63 13.77
C ARG A 566 32.00 10.73 12.88
N LEU A 567 31.75 11.11 11.63
CA LEU A 567 30.93 10.37 10.66
C LEU A 567 29.47 10.14 11.11
N TRP A 568 28.89 11.13 11.80
CA TRP A 568 27.44 11.15 12.03
C TRP A 568 26.68 11.43 10.72
N ASP A 569 27.36 12.08 9.78
CA ASP A 569 26.99 12.32 8.39
C ASP A 569 28.08 11.82 7.41
N ASP A 570 27.75 11.88 6.13
CA ASP A 570 28.59 11.54 4.99
C ASP A 570 29.21 12.79 4.33
N GLY A 571 29.06 13.97 4.95
CA GLY A 571 29.65 15.22 4.48
C GLY A 571 28.81 16.45 4.85
N VAL A 572 29.51 17.55 5.17
CA VAL A 572 28.93 18.89 5.19
C VAL A 572 29.01 19.46 3.78
N ILE A 573 27.88 19.89 3.24
CA ILE A 573 27.77 20.39 1.86
C ILE A 573 27.34 21.85 1.84
N ASP A 574 27.76 22.57 0.81
CA ASP A 574 27.22 23.89 0.49
C ASP A 574 25.71 23.76 0.19
N PRO A 575 24.82 24.56 0.80
CA PRO A 575 23.38 24.50 0.54
C PRO A 575 23.00 24.59 -0.93
N LYS A 576 23.72 25.36 -1.77
CA LYS A 576 23.42 25.47 -3.20
C LYS A 576 23.66 24.16 -3.97
N ASP A 577 24.59 23.32 -3.48
CA ASP A 577 24.95 22.05 -4.12
C ASP A 577 23.99 20.92 -3.75
N SER A 578 22.98 21.18 -2.91
CA SER A 578 22.02 20.17 -2.44
C SER A 578 21.37 19.38 -3.57
N ARG A 579 20.94 20.05 -4.65
CA ARG A 579 20.34 19.38 -5.82
C ARG A 579 21.31 18.37 -6.44
N LYS A 580 22.54 18.81 -6.73
CA LYS A 580 23.59 17.99 -7.34
C LYS A 580 23.96 16.80 -6.44
N VAL A 581 24.20 17.03 -5.16
CA VAL A 581 24.57 15.99 -4.20
C VAL A 581 23.45 14.96 -4.03
N LEU A 582 22.20 15.41 -3.87
CA LEU A 582 21.04 14.51 -3.79
C LEU A 582 20.85 13.72 -5.08
N GLY A 583 21.12 14.32 -6.25
CA GLY A 583 21.08 13.63 -7.54
C GLY A 583 22.09 12.51 -7.67
N LEU A 584 23.36 12.79 -7.36
CA LEU A 584 24.44 11.79 -7.38
C LEU A 584 24.19 10.66 -6.37
N ALA A 585 23.74 11.02 -5.17
CA ALA A 585 23.36 10.05 -4.16
C ALA A 585 22.18 9.18 -4.63
N LEU A 586 21.14 9.79 -5.21
CA LEU A 586 19.98 9.08 -5.75
C LEU A 586 20.39 8.09 -6.84
N GLU A 587 21.22 8.52 -7.79
CA GLU A 587 21.73 7.67 -8.86
C GLU A 587 22.50 6.46 -8.34
N ALA A 588 23.35 6.66 -7.32
CA ALA A 588 24.05 5.58 -6.65
C ALA A 588 23.07 4.56 -6.02
N THR A 589 21.94 5.00 -5.46
CA THR A 589 20.95 4.08 -4.87
C THR A 589 20.14 3.27 -5.90
N MET A 590 20.15 3.66 -7.18
CA MET A 590 19.37 3.02 -8.24
C MET A 590 20.08 1.81 -8.87
N GLN A 591 21.27 1.46 -8.40
CA GLN A 591 22.05 0.34 -8.94
C GLN A 591 21.54 -1.03 -8.46
N ARG A 592 20.56 -1.05 -7.53
CA ARG A 592 19.91 -2.27 -7.05
C ARG A 592 18.39 -2.20 -7.10
N PRO A 593 17.71 -3.34 -7.27
CA PRO A 593 16.26 -3.40 -7.27
C PRO A 593 15.72 -3.11 -5.86
N VAL A 594 14.66 -2.34 -5.81
CA VAL A 594 13.96 -2.04 -4.55
C VAL A 594 13.24 -3.29 -4.07
N LYS A 595 13.68 -3.80 -2.91
CA LYS A 595 13.05 -4.94 -2.22
C LYS A 595 11.64 -4.58 -1.78
N LYS A 596 10.80 -5.61 -1.60
CA LYS A 596 9.49 -5.44 -0.94
C LYS A 596 9.72 -4.91 0.48
N THR A 597 8.89 -3.97 0.89
CA THR A 597 8.86 -3.50 2.28
C THR A 597 7.90 -4.37 3.08
N ASP A 598 8.37 -4.91 4.19
CA ASP A 598 7.55 -5.58 5.19
C ASP A 598 7.63 -4.76 6.48
N PHE A 599 6.52 -4.12 6.86
CA PHE A 599 6.46 -3.28 8.05
C PHE A 599 6.37 -4.14 9.31
N GLY A 600 7.04 -3.68 10.38
CA GLY A 600 6.79 -4.19 11.73
C GLY A 600 5.38 -3.84 12.22
N VAL A 601 5.01 -4.37 13.38
CA VAL A 601 3.69 -4.11 13.97
C VAL A 601 3.54 -2.61 14.27
N PHE A 602 2.60 -1.96 13.59
CA PHE A 602 2.19 -0.61 13.97
C PHE A 602 1.41 -0.66 15.28
N ARG A 603 1.80 0.17 16.24
CA ARG A 603 1.04 0.36 17.48
C ARG A 603 -0.21 1.18 17.20
N ILE A 604 -1.22 0.53 16.67
CA ILE A 604 -2.58 1.06 16.56
C ILE A 604 -3.19 1.08 17.96
N ASP A 605 -4.21 1.90 18.17
CA ASP A 605 -5.05 1.70 19.34
C ASP A 605 -5.53 0.26 19.35
N ARG A 606 -5.16 -0.48 20.41
CA ARG A 606 -6.07 -1.54 20.82
C ARG A 606 -7.34 -0.79 21.11
N VAL A 607 -8.38 -1.00 20.30
CA VAL A 607 -9.74 -0.86 20.81
C VAL A 607 -9.70 -1.67 22.10
N LYS A 608 -9.63 -0.98 23.23
CA LYS A 608 -9.62 -1.62 24.54
C LYS A 608 -11.02 -2.23 24.66
N GLY A 609 -11.16 -3.46 24.18
CA GLY A 609 -12.08 -4.38 24.81
C GLY A 609 -11.77 -4.33 26.30
N LYS A 610 -12.75 -3.82 27.07
CA LYS A 610 -12.68 -3.42 28.48
C LYS A 610 -12.09 -2.02 28.73
N GLY A 611 -12.99 -1.03 28.83
CA GLY A 611 -12.71 0.20 29.60
C GLY A 611 -13.11 1.53 28.97
N ASP A 612 -13.70 1.57 27.78
CA ASP A 612 -14.18 2.85 27.21
C ASP A 612 -15.52 2.68 26.46
N TYR A 613 -16.52 2.17 27.19
CA TYR A 613 -17.87 1.95 26.66
C TYR A 613 -18.61 3.27 26.33
N HIS A 614 -18.14 4.42 26.81
CA HIS A 614 -18.70 5.71 26.42
C HIS A 614 -18.42 6.06 24.94
N SER A 615 -17.33 5.55 24.36
CA SER A 615 -17.04 5.72 22.92
C SER A 615 -17.86 4.77 22.03
N LEU A 616 -18.16 3.55 22.52
CA LEU A 616 -19.01 2.56 21.83
C LEU A 616 -20.49 2.91 21.87
N LEU A 617 -20.98 3.53 22.95
CA LEU A 617 -22.35 4.04 23.01
C LEU A 617 -22.60 5.15 21.99
N ARG A 618 -21.61 6.03 21.77
CA ARG A 618 -21.64 7.01 20.67
C ARG A 618 -21.55 6.36 19.30
N ASN A 619 -20.94 5.19 19.18
CA ASN A 619 -20.84 4.48 17.90
C ASN A 619 -22.11 3.68 17.59
N TYR A 620 -22.77 3.04 18.57
CA TYR A 620 -24.01 2.33 18.31
C TYR A 620 -25.17 3.28 18.02
N SER A 621 -25.34 4.38 18.78
CA SER A 621 -26.38 5.37 18.44
C SER A 621 -26.10 6.04 17.09
N ALA A 622 -24.83 6.37 16.78
CA ALA A 622 -24.47 6.88 15.46
C ALA A 622 -24.67 5.84 14.34
N GLU A 623 -24.41 4.55 14.62
CA GLU A 623 -24.66 3.46 13.67
C GLU A 623 -26.15 3.21 13.48
N ILE A 624 -26.97 3.28 14.53
CA ILE A 624 -28.43 3.24 14.43
C ILE A 624 -28.95 4.44 13.65
N SER A 625 -28.45 5.64 13.92
CA SER A 625 -28.81 6.86 13.17
C SER A 625 -28.44 6.72 11.69
N ALA A 626 -27.21 6.28 11.39
CA ALA A 626 -26.75 6.03 10.03
C ALA A 626 -27.52 4.87 9.35
N PHE A 627 -27.91 3.85 10.10
CA PHE A 627 -28.73 2.74 9.66
C PHE A 627 -30.16 3.20 9.32
N SER A 628 -30.81 3.99 10.17
CA SER A 628 -32.11 4.61 9.91
C SER A 628 -32.09 5.50 8.66
N HIS A 629 -31.00 6.25 8.46
CA HIS A 629 -30.78 7.01 7.23
C HIS A 629 -30.63 6.11 5.99
N ARG A 630 -29.95 4.96 6.10
CA ARG A 630 -29.81 3.97 5.01
C ARG A 630 -31.14 3.25 4.70
N LEU A 631 -31.94 2.96 5.71
CA LEU A 631 -33.31 2.45 5.56
C LEU A 631 -34.27 3.49 4.95
N GLY A 632 -33.82 4.75 4.81
CA GLY A 632 -34.64 5.83 4.31
C GLY A 632 -35.76 6.21 5.28
N ALA A 633 -35.62 5.93 6.57
CA ALA A 633 -36.60 6.22 7.62
C ALA A 633 -35.95 6.96 8.81
N PRO A 634 -35.22 8.07 8.60
CA PRO A 634 -34.60 8.84 9.69
C PRO A 634 -35.62 9.48 10.66
N GLU A 635 -36.89 9.55 10.26
CA GLU A 635 -37.99 10.05 11.08
C GLU A 635 -38.47 9.08 12.17
N VAL A 636 -38.06 7.80 12.11
CA VAL A 636 -38.44 6.79 13.10
C VAL A 636 -37.58 6.99 14.34
N ASP A 637 -38.23 6.97 15.51
CA ASP A 637 -37.53 7.12 16.77
C ASP A 637 -36.47 6.03 16.97
N GLU A 638 -35.27 6.43 17.38
CA GLU A 638 -34.14 5.51 17.51
C GLU A 638 -34.45 4.38 18.50
N SER A 639 -35.26 4.62 19.54
CA SER A 639 -35.63 3.58 20.51
C SER A 639 -36.48 2.47 19.88
N GLU A 640 -37.39 2.80 18.97
CA GLU A 640 -38.21 1.83 18.22
C GLU A 640 -37.36 1.00 17.25
N VAL A 641 -36.36 1.61 16.61
CA VAL A 641 -35.40 0.89 15.75
C VAL A 641 -34.54 -0.06 16.58
N VAL A 642 -34.07 0.38 17.75
CA VAL A 642 -33.33 -0.45 18.69
C VAL A 642 -34.18 -1.61 19.20
N ARG A 643 -35.45 -1.35 19.57
CA ARG A 643 -36.41 -2.37 19.97
C ARG A 643 -36.59 -3.41 18.87
N ALA A 644 -36.77 -3.00 17.62
CA ALA A 644 -36.91 -3.92 16.49
C ALA A 644 -35.67 -4.81 16.27
N LEU A 645 -34.47 -4.27 16.51
CA LEU A 645 -33.18 -4.97 16.39
C LEU A 645 -32.80 -5.79 17.63
N THR A 646 -33.61 -5.78 18.68
CA THR A 646 -33.31 -6.49 19.94
C THR A 646 -34.15 -7.75 20.08
N THR A 647 -33.49 -8.89 19.93
CA THR A 647 -34.11 -10.22 20.08
C THR A 647 -34.26 -10.61 21.54
N ARG A 648 -35.17 -11.54 21.84
CA ARG A 648 -35.34 -12.08 23.20
C ARG A 648 -34.07 -12.78 23.73
N SER A 649 -33.32 -13.46 22.87
CA SER A 649 -32.08 -14.15 23.25
C SER A 649 -31.02 -13.19 23.78
N PHE A 650 -31.04 -11.92 23.35
CA PHE A 650 -30.17 -10.87 23.91
C PHE A 650 -30.56 -10.49 25.34
N LEU A 651 -31.87 -10.42 25.62
CA LEU A 651 -32.39 -10.07 26.95
C LEU A 651 -32.20 -11.20 27.98
N SER A 652 -32.14 -12.46 27.53
CA SER A 652 -32.00 -13.65 28.39
C SER A 652 -30.56 -14.07 28.65
N ARG A 653 -29.55 -13.25 28.30
CA ARG A 653 -28.15 -13.61 28.58
C ARG A 653 -27.84 -13.45 30.08
N SER A 654 -27.00 -14.33 30.62
CA SER A 654 -26.62 -14.31 32.04
C SER A 654 -25.90 -13.04 32.50
N ASP A 655 -25.27 -12.29 31.58
CA ASP A 655 -24.69 -10.96 31.83
C ASP A 655 -25.73 -9.82 31.82
N VAL A 656 -26.99 -10.12 31.53
CA VAL A 656 -28.14 -9.20 31.60
C VAL A 656 -29.02 -9.50 32.82
N GLU A 657 -29.08 -10.76 33.28
CA GLU A 657 -29.90 -11.17 34.45
C GLU A 657 -29.17 -11.15 35.81
N GLY A 658 -27.83 -11.13 35.85
CA GLY A 658 -27.06 -11.20 37.10
C GLY A 658 -26.25 -9.94 37.38
N GLY A 659 -26.65 -9.16 38.39
CA GLY A 659 -25.88 -8.03 38.90
C GLY A 659 -24.49 -8.41 39.40
N VAL A 660 -23.50 -8.31 38.52
CA VAL A 660 -22.06 -8.35 38.83
C VAL A 660 -21.40 -7.09 38.25
N GLU A 661 -20.90 -6.26 39.16
CA GLU A 661 -20.01 -5.08 39.09
C GLU A 661 -19.96 -4.09 37.92
N GLU A 662 -20.65 -4.25 36.79
CA GLU A 662 -21.05 -3.13 35.91
C GLU A 662 -21.99 -3.63 34.78
N PRO A 663 -23.33 -3.52 34.92
CA PRO A 663 -24.26 -3.88 33.86
C PRO A 663 -24.13 -2.92 32.67
N LEU A 664 -24.36 -3.41 31.44
CA LEU A 664 -24.74 -2.54 30.32
C LEU A 664 -25.87 -1.63 30.82
N PRO A 665 -25.70 -0.29 30.87
CA PRO A 665 -26.71 0.54 31.47
C PRO A 665 -27.97 0.46 30.63
N ALA A 666 -29.08 0.16 31.31
CA ALA A 666 -30.40 0.54 30.86
C ALA A 666 -30.35 2.02 30.47
N THR A 667 -30.70 2.33 29.23
CA THR A 667 -31.06 3.67 28.84
C THR A 667 -32.17 4.14 29.78
N ASP A 668 -31.96 5.28 30.43
CA ASP A 668 -32.97 5.98 31.22
C ASP A 668 -34.20 6.24 30.32
N ASN A 669 -35.16 5.33 30.36
CA ASN A 669 -36.60 5.48 30.21
C ASN A 669 -37.21 4.07 30.35
N GLY A 670 -38.16 3.90 31.26
CA GLY A 670 -38.69 2.60 31.70
C GLY A 670 -39.48 1.77 30.68
N SER A 671 -39.16 1.83 29.37
CA SER A 671 -39.77 1.06 28.28
C SER A 671 -38.85 -0.01 27.64
N ASP A 672 -37.54 0.00 27.92
CA ASP A 672 -36.52 -0.75 27.15
C ASP A 672 -36.29 -2.23 27.57
N ARG A 673 -37.31 -2.91 28.09
CA ARG A 673 -37.24 -4.37 28.32
C ARG A 673 -38.18 -5.18 27.43
N GLU A 674 -38.68 -4.59 26.35
CA GLU A 674 -39.55 -5.29 25.41
C GLU A 674 -38.73 -5.86 24.25
N SER A 675 -38.76 -7.19 24.11
CA SER A 675 -38.20 -7.86 22.93
C SER A 675 -38.97 -7.48 21.67
N ASN A 676 -38.36 -7.74 20.51
CA ASN A 676 -39.01 -7.53 19.22
C ASN A 676 -40.19 -8.50 18.92
N GLU A 677 -40.57 -9.43 19.81
CA GLU A 677 -41.60 -10.46 19.57
C GLU A 677 -42.96 -9.88 19.14
N GLU A 678 -43.42 -8.78 19.73
CA GLU A 678 -44.68 -8.13 19.34
C GLU A 678 -44.59 -7.45 17.97
N LEU A 679 -43.44 -6.82 17.70
CA LEU A 679 -43.17 -6.14 16.44
C LEU A 679 -43.06 -7.14 15.27
N ILE A 680 -42.53 -8.34 15.51
CA ILE A 680 -42.45 -9.40 14.50
C ILE A 680 -43.84 -9.72 13.95
N LYS A 681 -44.85 -9.92 14.80
CA LYS A 681 -46.22 -10.27 14.36
C LYS A 681 -46.82 -9.17 13.47
N LYS A 682 -46.73 -7.92 13.91
CA LYS A 682 -47.23 -6.75 13.17
C LYS A 682 -46.48 -6.56 11.85
N GLY A 683 -45.16 -6.72 11.87
CA GLY A 683 -44.29 -6.55 10.72
C GLY A 683 -44.47 -7.64 9.67
N SER A 684 -44.60 -8.90 10.09
CA SER A 684 -44.96 -10.03 9.20
C SER A 684 -46.28 -9.79 8.48
N TYR A 685 -47.28 -9.27 9.19
CA TYR A 685 -48.57 -8.91 8.56
C TYR A 685 -48.40 -7.80 7.51
N LEU A 686 -47.65 -6.74 7.83
CA LEU A 686 -47.39 -5.65 6.88
C LEU A 686 -46.62 -6.13 5.66
N LEU A 687 -45.60 -6.97 5.84
CA LEU A 687 -44.84 -7.57 4.76
C LEU A 687 -45.72 -8.44 3.86
N LYS A 688 -46.51 -9.35 4.42
CA LYS A 688 -47.41 -10.22 3.66
C LYS A 688 -48.42 -9.40 2.86
N LYS A 689 -49.07 -8.43 3.50
CA LYS A 689 -50.01 -7.50 2.84
C LYS A 689 -49.35 -6.73 1.70
N SER A 690 -48.13 -6.24 1.93
CA SER A 690 -47.34 -5.49 0.96
C SER A 690 -46.98 -6.33 -0.27
N ILE A 691 -46.40 -7.53 -0.04
CA ILE A 691 -46.00 -8.47 -1.09
C ILE A 691 -47.21 -8.90 -1.91
N CYS A 692 -48.29 -9.33 -1.27
CA CYS A 692 -49.51 -9.77 -1.97
C CYS A 692 -50.09 -8.66 -2.85
N GLY A 693 -50.15 -7.41 -2.37
CA GLY A 693 -50.64 -6.29 -3.18
C GLY A 693 -49.77 -6.00 -4.40
N GLN A 694 -48.44 -6.05 -4.26
CA GLN A 694 -47.50 -5.84 -5.35
C GLN A 694 -47.52 -7.00 -6.37
N LEU A 695 -47.69 -8.24 -5.90
CA LEU A 695 -47.86 -9.41 -6.75
C LEU A 695 -49.17 -9.36 -7.54
N ARG A 696 -50.30 -9.02 -6.90
CA ARG A 696 -51.59 -8.86 -7.61
C ARG A 696 -51.54 -7.74 -8.65
N HIS A 697 -50.83 -6.65 -8.36
CA HIS A 697 -50.60 -5.58 -9.32
C HIS A 697 -49.75 -6.03 -10.52
N SER A 698 -48.70 -6.82 -10.25
CA SER A 698 -47.81 -7.37 -11.29
C SER A 698 -48.50 -8.45 -12.13
N PHE A 699 -49.35 -9.28 -11.48
CA PHE A 699 -50.02 -10.45 -12.04
C PHE A 699 -51.53 -10.46 -11.75
N PRO A 700 -52.30 -9.53 -12.34
CA PRO A 700 -53.74 -9.40 -12.08
C PRO A 700 -54.56 -10.59 -12.59
N GLN A 701 -53.98 -11.45 -13.44
CA GLN A 701 -54.64 -12.64 -14.01
C GLN A 701 -54.19 -13.95 -13.32
N ALA A 702 -53.21 -13.88 -12.41
CA ALA A 702 -52.79 -15.05 -11.65
C ALA A 702 -53.81 -15.34 -10.54
N PRO A 703 -54.09 -16.62 -10.24
CA PRO A 703 -55.04 -16.98 -9.19
C PRO A 703 -54.52 -16.59 -7.81
N GLU A 704 -55.42 -16.35 -6.86
CA GLU A 704 -55.03 -15.93 -5.51
C GLU A 704 -54.14 -16.97 -4.80
N GLU A 705 -54.36 -18.27 -5.05
CA GLU A 705 -53.53 -19.34 -4.51
C GLU A 705 -52.06 -19.20 -4.97
N PHE A 706 -51.82 -18.82 -6.22
CA PHE A 706 -50.47 -18.54 -6.73
C PHE A 706 -49.85 -17.33 -6.03
N ILE A 707 -50.62 -16.25 -5.84
CA ILE A 707 -50.15 -15.05 -5.15
C ILE A 707 -49.72 -15.38 -3.71
N GLN A 708 -50.52 -16.17 -2.99
CA GLN A 708 -50.20 -16.57 -1.61
C GLN A 708 -48.93 -17.41 -1.55
N VAL A 709 -48.77 -18.39 -2.42
CA VAL A 709 -47.60 -19.28 -2.41
C VAL A 709 -46.30 -18.52 -2.74
N VAL A 710 -46.33 -17.64 -3.76
CA VAL A 710 -45.17 -16.80 -4.08
C VAL A 710 -44.88 -15.79 -2.95
N SER A 711 -45.92 -15.29 -2.29
CA SER A 711 -45.75 -14.43 -1.12
C SER A 711 -45.11 -15.19 0.05
N ASP A 712 -45.51 -16.43 0.30
CA ASP A 712 -44.99 -17.24 1.39
C ASP A 712 -43.52 -17.64 1.13
N TYR A 713 -43.16 -17.95 -0.12
CA TYR A 713 -41.77 -18.16 -0.55
C TYR A 713 -40.87 -16.94 -0.24
N LEU A 714 -41.32 -15.73 -0.59
CA LEU A 714 -40.58 -14.50 -0.27
C LEU A 714 -40.49 -14.19 1.22
N LEU A 715 -41.37 -14.79 2.03
CA LEU A 715 -41.43 -14.60 3.48
C LEU A 715 -40.61 -15.64 4.24
N GLU A 716 -39.99 -16.61 3.57
CA GLU A 716 -39.11 -17.59 4.19
C GLU A 716 -37.87 -16.93 4.83
N ASP A 717 -37.42 -17.49 5.97
CA ASP A 717 -36.33 -16.94 6.77
C ASP A 717 -35.04 -16.77 5.97
N HIS A 718 -34.74 -17.70 5.05
CA HIS A 718 -33.52 -17.65 4.25
C HIS A 718 -33.53 -16.50 3.23
N ILE A 719 -34.70 -16.14 2.66
CA ILE A 719 -34.85 -15.00 1.74
C ILE A 719 -34.78 -13.69 2.53
N ILE A 720 -35.56 -13.55 3.60
CA ILE A 720 -35.57 -12.34 4.43
C ILE A 720 -34.21 -12.13 5.10
N GLY A 721 -33.57 -13.19 5.61
CA GLY A 721 -32.24 -13.12 6.21
C GLY A 721 -31.15 -12.74 5.18
N GLY A 722 -31.28 -13.19 3.93
CA GLY A 722 -30.45 -12.73 2.82
C GLY A 722 -30.60 -11.21 2.59
N VAL A 723 -31.84 -10.70 2.62
CA VAL A 723 -32.12 -9.26 2.55
C VAL A 723 -31.60 -8.52 3.78
N ALA A 724 -31.66 -9.11 4.98
CA ALA A 724 -31.15 -8.53 6.21
C ALA A 724 -29.64 -8.20 6.09
N ASN A 725 -28.85 -9.10 5.49
CA ASN A 725 -27.43 -8.87 5.24
C ASN A 725 -27.19 -7.72 4.25
N LEU A 726 -28.01 -7.60 3.20
CA LEU A 726 -27.92 -6.48 2.25
C LEU A 726 -28.23 -5.13 2.91
N LEU A 727 -29.14 -5.12 3.88
CA LEU A 727 -29.48 -3.94 4.67
C LEU A 727 -28.42 -3.64 5.75
N GLY A 728 -27.54 -4.59 6.07
CA GLY A 728 -26.54 -4.49 7.14
C GLY A 728 -27.12 -4.70 8.54
N VAL A 729 -28.23 -5.44 8.65
CA VAL A 729 -28.87 -5.80 9.94
C VAL A 729 -27.98 -6.70 10.77
N ASP A 730 -27.23 -7.61 10.14
CA ASP A 730 -26.25 -8.51 10.76
C ASP A 730 -25.17 -7.77 11.56
N SER A 731 -24.88 -6.53 11.19
CA SER A 731 -23.88 -5.68 11.83
C SER A 731 -24.41 -4.89 13.03
N VAL A 732 -25.73 -4.71 13.14
CA VAL A 732 -26.37 -3.85 14.17
C VAL A 732 -27.36 -4.60 15.07
N VAL A 733 -27.66 -5.87 14.77
CA VAL A 733 -28.59 -6.68 15.57
C VAL A 733 -28.06 -6.97 16.98
N ARG A 734 -28.95 -6.89 17.96
CA ARG A 734 -28.71 -7.30 19.35
C ARG A 734 -29.32 -8.70 19.55
N THR A 735 -28.48 -9.72 19.44
CA THR A 735 -28.83 -11.13 19.67
C THR A 735 -27.85 -11.82 20.63
N GLY A 736 -28.31 -12.89 21.28
CA GLY A 736 -27.47 -13.77 22.10
C GLY A 736 -26.51 -14.62 21.28
N GLU A 737 -26.71 -14.69 19.96
CA GLU A 737 -25.93 -15.48 19.01
C GLU A 737 -24.72 -14.70 18.47
N ASN A 738 -23.58 -15.38 18.28
CA ASN A 738 -22.43 -14.80 17.58
C ASN A 738 -21.72 -15.88 16.74
N PRO A 739 -21.77 -15.79 15.39
CA PRO A 739 -22.45 -14.77 14.59
C PRO A 739 -24.00 -14.86 14.69
N PRO A 740 -24.76 -13.79 14.36
CA PRO A 740 -26.22 -13.83 14.30
C PRO A 740 -26.73 -14.89 13.32
N SER A 741 -27.74 -15.66 13.70
CA SER A 741 -28.40 -16.62 12.79
C SER A 741 -29.24 -15.92 11.73
N ILE A 742 -29.53 -16.64 10.65
CA ILE A 742 -30.42 -16.19 9.58
C ILE A 742 -31.83 -15.92 10.15
N GLU A 743 -32.31 -16.77 11.04
CA GLU A 743 -33.62 -16.63 11.69
C GLU A 743 -33.69 -15.37 12.58
N SER A 744 -32.62 -15.09 13.35
CA SER A 744 -32.50 -13.87 14.17
C SER A 744 -32.52 -12.60 13.29
N CYS A 745 -31.75 -12.59 12.21
CA CYS A 745 -31.73 -11.48 11.26
C CYS A 745 -33.07 -11.28 10.55
N ALA A 746 -33.72 -12.37 10.12
CA ALA A 746 -35.03 -12.31 9.47
C ALA A 746 -36.12 -11.78 10.42
N SER A 747 -36.09 -12.21 11.68
CA SER A 747 -36.96 -11.71 12.74
C SER A 747 -36.79 -10.21 12.96
N CYS A 748 -35.55 -9.72 12.96
CA CYS A 748 -35.28 -8.28 13.08
C CYS A 748 -35.80 -7.48 11.88
N VAL A 749 -35.68 -7.99 10.64
CA VAL A 749 -36.27 -7.32 9.46
C VAL A 749 -37.80 -7.25 9.56
N ARG A 750 -38.46 -8.31 10.03
CA ARG A 750 -39.91 -8.28 10.27
C ARG A 750 -40.25 -7.22 11.30
N ALA A 751 -39.57 -7.20 12.45
CA ALA A 751 -39.79 -6.19 13.47
C ALA A 751 -39.52 -4.76 12.96
N LEU A 752 -38.49 -4.55 12.14
CA LEU A 752 -38.18 -3.27 11.53
C LEU A 752 -39.33 -2.77 10.63
N CYS A 753 -39.99 -3.66 9.90
CA CYS A 753 -41.17 -3.29 9.08
C CYS A 753 -42.33 -2.74 9.94
N ALA A 754 -42.48 -3.24 11.17
CA ALA A 754 -43.45 -2.66 12.11
C ALA A 754 -43.04 -1.28 12.60
N ALA A 755 -41.74 -1.05 12.84
CA ALA A 755 -41.19 0.22 13.32
C ALA A 755 -41.23 1.32 12.25
N ILE A 756 -40.87 1.01 11.00
CA ILE A 756 -40.86 1.99 9.89
C ILE A 756 -42.25 2.27 9.28
N GLY A 757 -43.25 1.45 9.62
CA GLY A 757 -44.64 1.61 9.20
C GLY A 757 -44.95 1.13 7.77
N GLU A 758 -46.24 1.16 7.42
CA GLU A 758 -46.77 0.51 6.20
C GLU A 758 -46.20 1.11 4.90
N ASN A 759 -46.07 2.45 4.81
CA ASN A 759 -45.59 3.10 3.59
C ASN A 759 -44.12 2.74 3.27
N LYS A 760 -43.24 2.75 4.28
CA LYS A 760 -41.82 2.39 4.11
C LYS A 760 -41.65 0.88 3.93
N THR A 761 -42.48 0.07 4.58
CA THR A 761 -42.52 -1.38 4.33
C THR A 761 -42.82 -1.67 2.86
N ARG A 762 -43.75 -0.95 2.22
CA ARG A 762 -44.02 -1.09 0.78
C ARG A 762 -42.81 -0.79 -0.10
N LEU A 763 -42.07 0.28 0.21
CA LEU A 763 -40.83 0.60 -0.49
C LEU A 763 -39.79 -0.50 -0.33
N LEU A 764 -39.58 -0.96 0.91
CA LEU A 764 -38.64 -2.05 1.21
C LEU A 764 -39.02 -3.33 0.46
N THR A 765 -40.32 -3.67 0.42
CA THR A 765 -40.81 -4.82 -0.35
C THR A 765 -40.52 -4.66 -1.84
N ALA A 766 -40.84 -3.51 -2.43
CA ALA A 766 -40.65 -3.25 -3.86
C ALA A 766 -39.17 -3.24 -4.28
N ASP A 767 -38.29 -2.75 -3.41
CA ASP A 767 -36.88 -2.50 -3.72
C ASP A 767 -35.98 -3.68 -3.37
N TYR A 768 -36.34 -4.48 -2.36
CA TYR A 768 -35.47 -5.55 -1.84
C TYR A 768 -36.08 -6.95 -1.88
N LEU A 769 -37.39 -7.12 -1.66
CA LEU A 769 -38.04 -8.44 -1.62
C LEU A 769 -38.57 -8.87 -3.00
N MET A 770 -39.31 -8.01 -3.70
CA MET A 770 -39.80 -8.31 -5.06
C MET A 770 -38.68 -8.70 -6.04
N PRO A 771 -37.49 -8.06 -6.01
CA PRO A 771 -36.36 -8.48 -6.84
C PRO A 771 -35.80 -9.87 -6.50
N GLN A 772 -36.10 -10.47 -5.34
CA GLN A 772 -35.68 -11.84 -5.03
C GLN A 772 -36.41 -12.89 -5.87
N LEU A 773 -37.52 -12.53 -6.53
CA LEU A 773 -38.15 -13.36 -7.55
C LEU A 773 -37.37 -13.40 -8.86
N TYR A 774 -36.34 -12.56 -9.01
CA TYR A 774 -35.45 -12.62 -10.15
C TYR A 774 -34.69 -13.94 -10.11
N ASP A 775 -34.92 -14.79 -11.12
CA ASP A 775 -34.35 -16.13 -11.29
C ASP A 775 -35.03 -17.28 -10.56
N VAL A 776 -36.14 -17.00 -9.89
CA VAL A 776 -37.02 -18.02 -9.37
C VAL A 776 -37.90 -18.52 -10.52
N ASP A 777 -37.93 -19.83 -10.73
CA ASP A 777 -38.90 -20.44 -11.64
C ASP A 777 -40.24 -20.51 -10.91
N LEU A 778 -41.15 -19.59 -11.23
CA LEU A 778 -42.45 -19.51 -10.57
C LEU A 778 -43.32 -20.76 -10.84
N ILE A 779 -42.96 -21.57 -11.83
CA ILE A 779 -43.59 -22.87 -12.09
C ILE A 779 -43.23 -23.87 -10.98
N ASP A 780 -42.00 -23.82 -10.46
CA ASP A 780 -41.54 -24.66 -9.36
C ASP A 780 -42.11 -24.16 -8.03
N ALA A 781 -42.30 -22.84 -7.89
CA ALA A 781 -42.91 -22.24 -6.71
C ALA A 781 -44.40 -22.64 -6.55
N PHE A 782 -45.12 -22.96 -7.63
CA PHE A 782 -46.53 -23.36 -7.57
C PHE A 782 -46.77 -24.72 -8.27
N PRO A 783 -46.38 -25.84 -7.61
CA PRO A 783 -46.35 -27.15 -8.24
C PRO A 783 -47.73 -27.81 -8.27
N LEU A 784 -48.63 -27.35 -9.14
CA LEU A 784 -49.93 -28.00 -9.33
C LEU A 784 -49.77 -29.47 -9.74
N ARG A 785 -50.53 -30.37 -9.08
CA ARG A 785 -50.48 -31.80 -9.37
C ARG A 785 -51.09 -32.17 -10.72
N SER A 786 -52.12 -31.43 -11.16
CA SER A 786 -52.86 -31.69 -12.40
C SER A 786 -52.93 -30.44 -13.32
N PRO A 787 -51.79 -29.90 -13.80
CA PRO A 787 -51.76 -28.62 -14.51
C PRO A 787 -52.49 -28.66 -15.85
N LEU A 788 -52.50 -29.80 -16.55
CA LEU A 788 -53.24 -29.96 -17.81
C LEU A 788 -54.75 -29.81 -17.61
N SER A 789 -55.30 -30.49 -16.61
CA SER A 789 -56.73 -30.43 -16.28
C SER A 789 -57.19 -29.01 -15.95
N VAL A 790 -56.38 -28.27 -15.18
CA VAL A 790 -56.64 -26.86 -14.84
C VAL A 790 -56.58 -25.98 -16.10
N LEU A 791 -55.59 -26.17 -16.96
CA LEU A 791 -55.44 -25.43 -18.21
C LEU A 791 -56.62 -25.67 -19.15
N GLU A 792 -57.05 -26.92 -19.29
CA GLU A 792 -58.22 -27.28 -20.10
C GLU A 792 -59.48 -26.54 -19.63
N GLN A 793 -59.74 -26.51 -18.33
CA GLN A 793 -60.94 -25.89 -17.78
C GLN A 793 -60.92 -24.37 -17.93
N ILE A 794 -59.77 -23.72 -17.70
CA ILE A 794 -59.58 -22.28 -17.97
C ILE A 794 -59.96 -21.96 -19.42
N HIS A 795 -59.48 -22.76 -20.38
CA HIS A 795 -59.77 -22.50 -21.80
C HIS A 795 -61.19 -22.91 -22.21
N LYS A 796 -61.76 -24.00 -21.67
CA LYS A 796 -63.16 -24.39 -21.89
C LYS A 796 -64.13 -23.32 -21.40
N LYS A 797 -63.89 -22.76 -20.21
CA LYS A 797 -64.66 -21.63 -19.66
C LYS A 797 -64.54 -20.37 -20.53
N ASN A 798 -63.42 -20.20 -21.21
CA ASN A 798 -63.18 -19.13 -22.20
C ASN A 798 -63.63 -19.50 -23.63
N GLY A 799 -64.46 -20.53 -23.79
CA GLY A 799 -65.12 -20.87 -25.06
C GLY A 799 -64.39 -21.88 -25.96
N ALA A 800 -63.31 -22.52 -25.50
CA ALA A 800 -62.64 -23.59 -26.24
C ALA A 800 -63.47 -24.87 -26.26
N THR A 801 -63.57 -25.52 -27.42
CA THR A 801 -64.27 -26.81 -27.59
C THR A 801 -63.36 -28.01 -27.31
N HIS A 802 -62.09 -27.93 -27.72
CA HIS A 802 -61.09 -28.97 -27.49
C HIS A 802 -59.75 -28.37 -27.05
N VAL A 803 -59.14 -28.97 -26.03
CA VAL A 803 -57.76 -28.72 -25.60
C VAL A 803 -57.07 -30.08 -25.56
N GLU A 804 -55.97 -30.25 -26.28
CA GLU A 804 -55.27 -31.54 -26.35
C GLU A 804 -53.75 -31.37 -26.51
N PRO A 805 -52.92 -32.18 -25.82
CA PRO A 805 -51.49 -32.22 -26.06
C PRO A 805 -51.15 -33.01 -27.33
N ARG A 806 -50.13 -32.56 -28.07
CA ARG A 806 -49.58 -33.27 -29.23
C ARG A 806 -48.06 -33.30 -29.18
N LEU A 807 -47.47 -34.47 -29.41
CA LEU A 807 -46.03 -34.59 -29.59
C LEU A 807 -45.63 -33.91 -30.91
N VAL A 808 -44.80 -32.87 -30.85
CA VAL A 808 -44.34 -32.10 -32.01
C VAL A 808 -42.99 -32.59 -32.51
N ARG A 809 -42.09 -32.93 -31.59
CA ARG A 809 -40.75 -33.42 -31.94
C ARG A 809 -40.22 -34.38 -30.88
N SER A 810 -39.44 -35.35 -31.30
CA SER A 810 -38.62 -36.18 -30.41
C SER A 810 -37.20 -36.29 -30.97
N THR A 811 -36.20 -36.26 -30.09
CA THR A 811 -34.79 -36.40 -30.46
C THR A 811 -34.05 -37.23 -29.43
N GLY A 812 -33.14 -38.10 -29.88
CA GLY A 812 -32.32 -38.90 -28.95
C GLY A 812 -33.10 -39.96 -28.18
N ILE A 813 -34.19 -40.52 -28.75
CA ILE A 813 -35.08 -41.50 -28.10
C ILE A 813 -34.32 -42.74 -27.58
N VAL A 814 -33.20 -43.11 -28.23
CA VAL A 814 -32.30 -44.21 -27.85
C VAL A 814 -31.07 -43.77 -27.04
N SER A 815 -30.99 -42.49 -26.65
CA SER A 815 -29.90 -41.96 -25.84
C SER A 815 -30.28 -41.95 -24.35
N ALA A 816 -29.29 -41.80 -23.46
CA ALA A 816 -29.52 -41.65 -22.02
C ALA A 816 -30.24 -40.34 -21.63
N GLN A 817 -30.53 -39.45 -22.59
CA GLN A 817 -31.27 -38.20 -22.38
C GLN A 817 -32.22 -37.96 -23.57
N PRO A 818 -33.30 -38.74 -23.71
CA PRO A 818 -34.32 -38.47 -24.71
C PRO A 818 -34.95 -37.10 -24.45
N VAL A 819 -35.32 -36.39 -25.52
CA VAL A 819 -36.02 -35.12 -25.42
C VAL A 819 -37.27 -35.18 -26.29
N TYR A 820 -38.42 -35.06 -25.64
CA TYR A 820 -39.74 -34.93 -26.26
C TYR A 820 -40.17 -33.47 -26.17
N VAL A 821 -40.71 -32.93 -27.25
CA VAL A 821 -41.30 -31.59 -27.30
C VAL A 821 -42.78 -31.75 -27.58
N VAL A 822 -43.60 -31.29 -26.63
CA VAL A 822 -45.06 -31.37 -26.68
C VAL A 822 -45.63 -29.96 -26.73
N SER A 823 -46.63 -29.77 -27.58
CA SER A 823 -47.41 -28.53 -27.64
C SER A 823 -48.88 -28.85 -27.38
N ILE A 824 -49.53 -28.03 -26.56
CA ILE A 824 -50.96 -28.13 -26.24
C ILE A 824 -51.72 -27.21 -27.19
N TYR A 825 -52.70 -27.78 -27.89
CA TYR A 825 -53.48 -27.08 -28.88
C TYR A 825 -54.89 -26.79 -28.36
N ARG A 826 -55.34 -25.55 -28.55
CA ARG A 826 -56.74 -25.13 -28.45
C ARG A 826 -57.40 -25.21 -29.83
N ASP A 827 -58.54 -25.89 -29.90
CA ASP A 827 -59.38 -26.06 -31.09
C ASP A 827 -58.59 -26.49 -32.35
N LYS A 828 -57.58 -27.34 -32.13
CA LYS A 828 -56.67 -27.92 -33.14
C LYS A 828 -55.76 -26.94 -33.88
N LYS A 829 -55.82 -25.64 -33.59
CA LYS A 829 -55.11 -24.59 -34.36
C LYS A 829 -54.14 -23.75 -33.52
N ASP A 830 -54.53 -23.37 -32.31
CA ASP A 830 -53.75 -22.41 -31.51
C ASP A 830 -52.88 -23.14 -30.48
N VAL A 831 -51.57 -22.92 -30.50
CA VAL A 831 -50.67 -23.45 -29.46
C VAL A 831 -50.79 -22.60 -28.20
N ILE A 832 -51.38 -23.17 -27.16
CA ILE A 832 -51.59 -22.49 -25.87
C ILE A 832 -50.50 -22.81 -24.84
N GLY A 833 -49.72 -23.88 -25.05
CA GLY A 833 -48.53 -24.18 -24.26
C GLY A 833 -47.55 -25.04 -25.04
N GLU A 834 -46.25 -24.88 -24.85
CA GLU A 834 -45.22 -25.73 -25.49
C GLU A 834 -43.99 -25.87 -24.60
N SER A 835 -43.55 -27.11 -24.36
CA SER A 835 -42.33 -27.37 -23.59
C SER A 835 -41.67 -28.68 -23.98
N ALA A 836 -40.46 -28.88 -23.46
CA ALA A 836 -39.67 -30.09 -23.68
C ALA A 836 -39.47 -30.84 -22.36
N GLY A 837 -39.57 -32.17 -22.40
CA GLY A 837 -39.38 -33.07 -21.27
C GLY A 837 -38.61 -34.33 -21.66
N GLU A 838 -38.11 -35.04 -20.65
CA GLU A 838 -37.37 -36.30 -20.84
C GLU A 838 -38.27 -37.49 -21.13
N THR A 839 -39.52 -37.45 -20.68
CA THR A 839 -40.60 -38.35 -21.11
C THR A 839 -41.71 -37.55 -21.79
N VAL A 840 -42.62 -38.25 -22.47
CA VAL A 840 -43.79 -37.59 -23.07
C VAL A 840 -44.69 -36.99 -21.99
N GLU A 841 -44.85 -37.70 -20.86
CA GLU A 841 -45.64 -37.27 -19.71
C GLU A 841 -45.06 -36.00 -19.09
N ILE A 842 -43.73 -35.95 -18.87
CA ILE A 842 -43.05 -34.75 -18.35
C ILE A 842 -43.16 -33.60 -19.36
N ALA A 843 -43.03 -33.87 -20.65
CA ALA A 843 -43.19 -32.85 -21.68
C ALA A 843 -44.62 -32.29 -21.72
N ILE A 844 -45.64 -33.13 -21.54
CA ILE A 844 -47.06 -32.71 -21.41
C ILE A 844 -47.24 -31.84 -20.17
N ASP A 845 -46.74 -32.29 -19.02
CA ASP A 845 -46.87 -31.57 -17.75
C ASP A 845 -46.20 -30.19 -17.81
N MET A 846 -44.96 -30.13 -18.31
CA MET A 846 -44.24 -28.88 -18.50
C MET A 846 -44.91 -27.96 -19.54
N ALA A 847 -45.48 -28.52 -20.61
CA ALA A 847 -46.23 -27.73 -21.60
C ALA A 847 -47.53 -27.16 -21.01
N ALA A 848 -48.18 -27.91 -20.10
CA ALA A 848 -49.38 -27.45 -19.40
C ALA A 848 -49.06 -26.32 -18.42
N ARG A 849 -47.98 -26.45 -17.64
CA ARG A 849 -47.47 -25.38 -16.75
C ARG A 849 -47.10 -24.12 -17.52
N GLU A 850 -46.44 -24.28 -18.66
CA GLU A 850 -46.12 -23.17 -19.56
C GLU A 850 -47.40 -22.51 -20.11
N GLY A 851 -48.42 -23.31 -20.47
CA GLY A 851 -49.73 -22.77 -20.88
C GLY A 851 -50.48 -22.03 -19.76
N LEU A 852 -50.38 -22.50 -18.51
CA LEU A 852 -50.95 -21.82 -17.35
C LEU A 852 -50.28 -20.47 -17.10
N THR A 853 -48.94 -20.43 -17.15
CA THR A 853 -48.20 -19.17 -17.02
C THR A 853 -48.54 -18.17 -18.12
N ARG A 854 -48.75 -18.62 -19.36
CA ARG A 854 -49.29 -17.76 -20.43
C ARG A 854 -50.68 -17.24 -20.11
N SER A 855 -51.57 -18.11 -19.64
CA SER A 855 -52.96 -17.76 -19.30
C SER A 855 -53.08 -16.77 -18.14
N TRP A 856 -52.15 -16.82 -17.19
CA TRP A 856 -52.05 -15.88 -16.07
C TRP A 856 -51.23 -14.61 -16.40
N GLY A 857 -50.75 -14.49 -17.64
CA GLY A 857 -49.96 -13.35 -18.07
C GLY A 857 -48.57 -13.29 -17.41
N LEU A 858 -48.01 -14.42 -16.99
CA LEU A 858 -46.65 -14.60 -16.45
C LEU A 858 -45.59 -14.84 -17.55
N SER A 859 -45.98 -14.74 -18.82
CA SER A 859 -45.09 -14.99 -19.96
C SER A 859 -43.88 -14.04 -20.03
N SER A 860 -42.87 -14.43 -20.80
CA SER A 860 -41.60 -13.71 -20.97
C SER A 860 -41.71 -12.27 -21.53
N GLU A 861 -42.89 -11.88 -22.01
CA GLU A 861 -43.16 -10.55 -22.52
C GLU A 861 -43.56 -9.54 -21.43
N ARG A 862 -44.04 -9.99 -20.26
CA ARG A 862 -44.45 -9.09 -19.18
C ARG A 862 -43.26 -8.70 -18.30
N LEU A 863 -43.27 -7.51 -17.72
CA LEU A 863 -42.18 -7.01 -16.87
C LEU A 863 -42.56 -7.23 -15.39
N LEU A 864 -41.68 -7.79 -14.56
CA LEU A 864 -41.88 -7.69 -13.10
C LEU A 864 -41.80 -6.21 -12.77
N LEU A 865 -42.85 -5.68 -12.12
CA LEU A 865 -42.80 -4.30 -11.66
C LEU A 865 -41.93 -4.30 -10.40
N VAL A 866 -40.81 -3.58 -10.46
CA VAL A 866 -39.87 -3.36 -9.35
C VAL A 866 -39.65 -1.85 -9.19
N GLY A 867 -39.19 -1.42 -8.02
CA GLY A 867 -38.94 0.01 -7.76
C GLY A 867 -40.20 0.87 -7.83
N GLU A 868 -40.08 2.09 -8.36
CA GLU A 868 -41.19 3.08 -8.43
C GLU A 868 -42.48 2.55 -9.08
N LYS A 869 -42.37 1.65 -10.06
CA LYS A 869 -43.55 1.06 -10.73
C LYS A 869 -44.29 0.05 -9.84
N SER A 870 -43.57 -0.69 -8.99
CA SER A 870 -44.18 -1.55 -7.98
C SER A 870 -44.84 -0.73 -6.87
N ASN A 871 -44.19 0.37 -6.47
CA ASN A 871 -44.67 1.26 -5.41
C ASN A 871 -45.97 1.99 -5.76
N ASN A 872 -46.28 2.18 -7.04
CA ASN A 872 -47.50 2.86 -7.51
C ASN A 872 -48.71 1.93 -7.69
N ALA A 873 -48.68 0.71 -7.13
CA ALA A 873 -49.82 -0.19 -7.17
C ALA A 873 -51.09 0.45 -6.56
N PRO A 874 -52.22 0.52 -7.31
CA PRO A 874 -53.48 1.04 -6.79
C PRO A 874 -53.95 0.33 -5.51
N LYS A 875 -54.62 1.06 -4.61
CA LYS A 875 -55.07 0.53 -3.30
C LYS A 875 -55.93 -0.74 -3.43
N GLU A 876 -56.70 -0.86 -4.51
CA GLU A 876 -57.57 -2.00 -4.78
C GLU A 876 -56.84 -3.35 -4.78
N PHE A 877 -55.57 -3.40 -5.22
CA PHE A 877 -54.78 -4.64 -5.24
C PHE A 877 -54.36 -5.10 -3.84
N TYR A 878 -54.31 -4.20 -2.85
CA TYR A 878 -53.98 -4.54 -1.47
C TYR A 878 -55.20 -5.02 -0.66
N GLU A 879 -56.41 -4.76 -1.15
CA GLU A 879 -57.67 -5.01 -0.41
C GLU A 879 -58.50 -6.14 -1.03
N LYS A 880 -58.41 -6.35 -2.35
CA LYS A 880 -59.20 -7.35 -3.08
C LYS A 880 -58.32 -8.51 -3.55
N GLU A 881 -58.71 -9.73 -3.19
CA GLU A 881 -58.09 -10.97 -3.68
C GLU A 881 -58.36 -11.18 -5.17
N ASN A 882 -57.44 -11.86 -5.85
CA ASN A 882 -57.65 -12.34 -7.21
C ASN A 882 -58.67 -13.49 -7.24
N VAL A 883 -59.10 -13.89 -8.42
CA VAL A 883 -60.02 -15.03 -8.58
C VAL A 883 -59.33 -16.32 -8.12
N LYS A 884 -60.04 -17.16 -7.37
CA LYS A 884 -59.51 -18.45 -6.88
C LYS A 884 -59.65 -19.53 -7.95
N LEU A 885 -58.71 -20.47 -7.99
CA LEU A 885 -58.80 -21.61 -8.92
C LEU A 885 -60.06 -22.44 -8.67
N ALA A 886 -60.50 -22.55 -7.42
CA ALA A 886 -61.75 -23.22 -7.04
C ALA A 886 -63.01 -22.57 -7.66
N ASP A 887 -62.97 -21.27 -7.99
CA ASP A 887 -64.08 -20.57 -8.66
C ASP A 887 -64.03 -20.72 -10.19
N ILE A 888 -62.87 -21.13 -10.71
CA ILE A 888 -62.62 -21.32 -12.14
C ILE A 888 -62.87 -22.77 -12.55
N CYS A 889 -62.45 -23.72 -11.71
CA CYS A 889 -62.44 -25.15 -12.01
C CYS A 889 -63.65 -25.88 -11.41
N ASP A 890 -64.02 -27.02 -12.01
CA ASP A 890 -65.07 -27.89 -11.51
C ASP A 890 -64.67 -28.56 -10.19
N LYS A 891 -65.65 -28.86 -9.32
CA LYS A 891 -65.43 -29.41 -7.96
C LYS A 891 -64.63 -30.72 -7.90
N GLY A 892 -64.48 -31.44 -9.01
CA GLY A 892 -63.71 -32.70 -9.08
C GLY A 892 -62.26 -32.55 -9.55
N THR A 893 -61.79 -31.33 -9.79
CA THR A 893 -60.43 -31.05 -10.28
C THR A 893 -59.44 -31.09 -9.13
N ASP A 894 -58.35 -31.83 -9.28
CA ASP A 894 -57.27 -31.83 -8.29
C ASP A 894 -56.47 -30.53 -8.37
N LEU A 895 -56.68 -29.66 -7.38
CA LEU A 895 -55.99 -28.39 -7.21
C LEU A 895 -54.88 -28.46 -6.15
N SER A 896 -54.53 -29.67 -5.67
CA SER A 896 -53.46 -29.83 -4.70
C SER A 896 -52.09 -29.45 -5.28
N LEU A 897 -51.23 -28.96 -4.40
CA LEU A 897 -49.84 -28.64 -4.71
C LEU A 897 -48.96 -29.79 -4.25
N ASP A 898 -48.05 -30.22 -5.12
CA ASP A 898 -47.13 -31.31 -4.88
C ASP A 898 -45.80 -30.74 -4.37
N PHE A 899 -45.72 -30.50 -3.06
CA PHE A 899 -44.49 -30.08 -2.38
C PHE A 899 -43.61 -31.27 -1.95
N ASP A 900 -44.13 -32.50 -2.04
CA ASP A 900 -43.45 -33.76 -1.67
C ASP A 900 -42.50 -34.23 -2.78
N PHE A 901 -41.65 -33.32 -3.26
CA PHE A 901 -40.51 -33.70 -4.06
C PHE A 901 -39.41 -34.17 -3.11
N ASP A 902 -39.25 -35.49 -2.94
CA ASP A 902 -38.17 -36.07 -2.14
C ASP A 902 -36.82 -35.73 -2.82
N PRO A 903 -35.97 -34.87 -2.22
CA PRO A 903 -34.69 -34.50 -2.81
C PRO A 903 -33.75 -35.70 -2.97
N GLU A 904 -34.04 -36.84 -2.33
CA GLU A 904 -33.27 -38.07 -2.46
C GLU A 904 -33.44 -38.77 -3.82
N GLU A 905 -34.45 -38.42 -4.63
CA GLU A 905 -34.62 -38.96 -5.98
C GLU A 905 -33.94 -38.12 -7.09
N GLU A 906 -33.53 -36.87 -6.81
CA GLU A 906 -32.62 -36.15 -7.68
C GLU A 906 -31.19 -36.68 -7.47
N PRO A 907 -30.45 -37.03 -8.53
CA PRO A 907 -29.05 -37.42 -8.36
C PRO A 907 -28.26 -36.23 -7.80
N LEU A 908 -27.88 -36.31 -6.53
CA LEU A 908 -27.05 -35.35 -5.80
C LEU A 908 -25.74 -35.04 -6.54
N SER A 909 -25.31 -35.94 -7.44
CA SER A 909 -24.17 -35.73 -8.30
C SER A 909 -24.34 -36.29 -9.71
N MET A 910 -23.67 -35.62 -10.66
CA MET A 910 -23.46 -36.09 -12.04
C MET A 910 -22.87 -37.51 -12.12
N VAL A 911 -22.22 -37.97 -11.05
CA VAL A 911 -21.59 -39.30 -10.96
C VAL A 911 -22.66 -40.37 -10.76
N GLU A 912 -23.67 -40.14 -9.92
CA GLU A 912 -24.75 -41.10 -9.68
C GLU A 912 -25.64 -41.26 -10.92
N ALA A 913 -25.96 -40.16 -11.60
CA ALA A 913 -26.65 -40.21 -12.89
C ALA A 913 -25.87 -41.04 -13.92
N ALA A 914 -24.55 -40.82 -14.04
CA ALA A 914 -23.71 -41.60 -14.95
C ALA A 914 -23.58 -43.08 -14.58
N MET A 915 -23.62 -43.42 -13.28
CA MET A 915 -23.51 -44.79 -12.80
C MET A 915 -24.79 -45.60 -13.00
N ARG A 916 -25.97 -44.96 -12.94
CA ARG A 916 -27.28 -45.61 -13.22
C ARG A 916 -27.37 -46.12 -14.66
N TYR A 917 -26.88 -45.33 -15.63
CA TYR A 917 -26.89 -45.68 -17.07
C TYR A 917 -25.71 -46.55 -17.53
N LYS A 918 -24.73 -46.81 -16.66
CA LYS A 918 -23.51 -47.54 -17.00
C LYS A 918 -23.81 -48.97 -17.48
N ASN A 919 -24.70 -49.69 -16.79
CA ASN A 919 -24.99 -51.08 -17.10
C ASN A 919 -25.72 -51.23 -18.45
N ASP A 920 -26.61 -50.29 -18.77
CA ASP A 920 -27.37 -50.29 -20.02
C ASP A 920 -26.47 -49.92 -21.22
N ILE A 921 -25.58 -48.94 -21.06
CA ILE A 921 -24.61 -48.55 -22.09
C ILE A 921 -23.55 -49.64 -22.31
N GLU A 922 -23.09 -50.31 -21.24
CA GLU A 922 -22.14 -51.43 -21.33
C GLU A 922 -22.71 -52.61 -22.12
N SER A 923 -24.04 -52.82 -22.08
CA SER A 923 -24.72 -53.87 -22.84
C SER A 923 -24.81 -53.60 -24.35
N VAL A 924 -24.76 -52.34 -24.77
CA VAL A 924 -24.97 -51.91 -26.17
C VAL A 924 -23.67 -51.58 -26.91
N VAL A 925 -22.64 -51.04 -26.24
CA VAL A 925 -21.51 -50.36 -26.93
C VAL A 925 -20.15 -51.07 -26.78
N GLY A 926 -20.02 -52.07 -25.91
CA GLY A 926 -18.75 -52.79 -25.71
C GLY A 926 -17.65 -51.96 -24.99
N LYS A 927 -16.77 -52.66 -24.24
CA LYS A 927 -15.88 -52.11 -23.18
C LYS A 927 -14.71 -51.21 -23.62
N SER A 928 -14.80 -50.44 -24.71
CA SER A 928 -13.68 -49.61 -25.17
C SER A 928 -14.03 -48.12 -25.30
N TYR A 929 -14.33 -47.45 -24.19
CA TYR A 929 -14.31 -45.98 -24.12
C TYR A 929 -13.87 -45.41 -22.75
N THR A 930 -13.19 -46.20 -21.92
CA THR A 930 -12.79 -45.80 -20.56
C THR A 930 -11.61 -44.82 -20.48
N ARG A 931 -11.13 -44.26 -21.60
CA ARG A 931 -9.94 -43.37 -21.61
C ARG A 931 -10.18 -41.92 -22.05
N ARG A 932 -11.42 -41.47 -22.14
CA ARG A 932 -11.75 -40.03 -22.20
C ARG A 932 -12.99 -39.74 -21.37
N LEU A 933 -12.81 -39.47 -20.08
CA LEU A 933 -13.70 -38.62 -19.24
C LEU A 933 -13.07 -38.38 -17.85
N ARG A 934 -11.79 -38.01 -17.79
CA ARG A 934 -11.16 -37.40 -16.60
C ARG A 934 -10.47 -36.09 -17.00
N HIS A 935 -11.28 -35.13 -17.41
CA HIS A 935 -11.02 -33.69 -17.29
C HIS A 935 -12.19 -32.98 -17.97
N LYS A 936 -13.29 -32.69 -17.23
CA LYS A 936 -14.18 -31.57 -17.56
C LYS A 936 -15.34 -31.25 -16.60
N PHE A 937 -15.26 -31.55 -15.29
CA PHE A 937 -16.33 -31.10 -14.38
C PHE A 937 -15.80 -30.68 -13.01
N SER A 938 -14.98 -29.62 -12.98
CA SER A 938 -14.87 -28.76 -11.81
C SER A 938 -15.72 -27.51 -12.07
N ARG A 939 -16.87 -27.44 -11.40
CA ARG A 939 -17.74 -26.27 -11.24
C ARG A 939 -18.31 -25.66 -12.53
N GLY A 940 -19.59 -25.96 -12.75
CA GLY A 940 -20.49 -25.14 -13.54
C GLY A 940 -20.54 -25.49 -15.03
N THR A 941 -21.76 -25.53 -15.54
CA THR A 941 -22.10 -25.36 -16.97
C THR A 941 -21.64 -26.45 -17.94
N LEU A 942 -22.39 -27.56 -18.07
CA LEU A 942 -22.48 -28.28 -19.35
C LEU A 942 -23.66 -29.26 -19.53
N ALA A 943 -24.84 -28.93 -19.00
CA ALA A 943 -26.11 -29.50 -19.47
C ALA A 943 -27.06 -28.36 -19.86
N ARG A 944 -26.74 -27.71 -20.99
CA ARG A 944 -27.62 -26.86 -21.84
C ARG A 944 -26.84 -26.12 -22.95
N ARG A 945 -25.69 -26.66 -23.39
CA ARG A 945 -25.03 -26.27 -24.64
C ARG A 945 -24.78 -27.51 -25.46
N SER A 946 -25.68 -27.81 -26.40
CA SER A 946 -25.42 -28.46 -27.70
C SER A 946 -26.72 -28.83 -28.44
N PHE A 947 -27.59 -27.90 -28.84
CA PHE A 947 -28.61 -28.21 -29.87
C PHE A 947 -29.01 -27.05 -30.80
N ARG A 948 -28.27 -25.92 -30.82
CA ARG A 948 -28.48 -24.82 -31.78
C ARG A 948 -27.37 -24.66 -32.84
N TYR A 949 -26.43 -25.60 -32.92
CA TYR A 949 -25.35 -25.61 -33.93
C TYR A 949 -25.28 -26.90 -34.75
N LEU A 950 -26.39 -27.62 -34.91
CA LEU A 950 -26.57 -28.47 -36.09
C LEU A 950 -27.22 -27.63 -37.18
N VAL A 951 -26.33 -27.09 -38.01
CA VAL A 951 -26.49 -26.67 -39.41
C VAL A 951 -27.87 -27.01 -40.00
N LYS A 952 -28.59 -26.00 -40.53
CA LYS A 952 -29.64 -26.21 -41.55
C LYS A 952 -29.09 -27.17 -42.61
N PRO A 953 -29.61 -28.40 -42.76
CA PRO A 953 -29.28 -29.19 -43.95
C PRO A 953 -29.81 -28.40 -45.16
N LYS A 954 -28.94 -28.16 -46.14
CA LYS A 954 -29.35 -27.66 -47.45
C LYS A 954 -30.45 -28.57 -47.98
N VAL A 955 -31.54 -27.98 -48.45
CA VAL A 955 -32.53 -28.67 -49.28
C VAL A 955 -31.78 -29.15 -50.52
N TYR A 956 -31.65 -30.47 -50.68
CA TYR A 956 -31.45 -31.09 -51.98
C TYR A 956 -32.76 -31.77 -52.32
N THR A 957 -33.44 -31.24 -53.33
CA THR A 957 -34.44 -32.01 -54.06
C THR A 957 -33.70 -33.12 -54.80
N VAL A 958 -34.03 -34.36 -54.46
CA VAL A 958 -33.82 -35.51 -55.35
C VAL A 958 -35.23 -35.97 -55.71
N SER A 959 -35.48 -36.09 -57.02
CA SER A 959 -36.74 -36.56 -57.62
C SER A 959 -37.20 -37.89 -57.05
#